data_AF-A0A7X8IK54-F1
#
_entry.id   AF-A0A7X8IK54-F1
#
_cell.length_a   1.000
_cell.length_b   1.000
_cell.length_c   1.000
_cell.angle_alpha   90.00
_cell.angle_beta   90.00
_cell.angle_gamma   90.00
#
_symmetry.space_group_name_H-M   'P 1'
#
loop_
_entity.id
_entity.type
_entity.pdbx_description
1 polymer ?
#
loop_
_entity_poly.entity_id
_entity_poly.type
_entity_poly.pdbx_seq_one_letter_code
_entity_poly.pdbx_strand_id
1 'polypeptide(L)'
;MNDENVGMDTSYPLMLDWELEYWWTVTPYNFRGDASPVEEWTFTTRQNPTVTLPHDFDFTGEATGGMPTDWERTHTNWSLMASNNAGGTAPELRMHWSPSVVDAVRAITPPLLGDNENGYRVRFKHNYTYHADGPILKVEISTDKINWIPLWTTIPTATIPAVEVELENNLTDYVGETPFYLAWTLDGNSYNTNGWYVDDISFIRILSGPPAAPILTYPDDGATGLPIDNIILSWQPNLNEGGDPSFYEVNLSKSIDGIFSEYSAIEVFDGITTCNPLTDGTGEIEFDYEETWYWTVTAYIIDGEAIIGSESAEIRSFTIEKDPTVDEFPWCEDFEDVPTTGFPPSGWTVHNIDGAGKTWESNTTYNHTPGGLYSAMHNYASVDDEGWMITPPITLPAEGAYELTFWHYNSFPTWYDYNAVMVTTGDPDPVNGTWIELWSPDSVEQIWKQESLPLIDYLNETIYLAFVYEGNNAHAWYVDDVCVKKVFVHDAAATAITAPERQVVDLDDGDFDIKVKVENLGLYPASFYVYMTYGSTYRVRDVNNLPPNESTTVTFKNIEPVMGLNVATFTTMLTGDENPENDEFHALLYGAPLDKTAYADVLFSIDTGATPTGLASLNLSDPKTITPLSAPNLMTEKLYAADWIDGAWWGAETLNDWWHIKIPDGTMTSHGTHGLQLGGVAWDPYNDIVYACTGTELYILDKETGEPTLQGDLSWWLFGDPLPEEGTLVGIAFDNASRTLYGLDVGYDAIFKINPNTLECSALGYTLGWDIHYAQDMAFDQDTGLLYIAACTQTDGMLLLVNTSYEHIYDDEPNSYMGEGYLIGSFINEAELDGFVIPYGIPVITPELSIALDGTLNWNDVGTPYYNIYRSADPYSGYSFVASTPNTYWRDPQFELNEKMFYRVTSADQERAGVQHTTTIFNNIYNLKKENIMTPERYMQKPGYSRPLIEDRTGKKVK
;
A
#
# COMPACT_ATOMS: atom_id res chain seq x y z
N MET A 1 -84.08 37.71 5.34
CA MET A 1 -84.91 37.76 4.12
C MET A 1 -84.78 39.15 3.55
N ASN A 2 -83.98 39.29 2.49
CA ASN A 2 -83.90 40.52 1.70
C ASN A 2 -84.83 40.35 0.51
N ASP A 3 -86.14 40.45 0.77
CA ASP A 3 -87.14 40.30 -0.27
C ASP A 3 -87.15 41.59 -1.10
N GLU A 4 -86.59 41.54 -2.30
CA GLU A 4 -86.48 42.68 -3.20
C GLU A 4 -87.44 42.53 -4.39
N ASN A 5 -88.15 43.61 -4.71
CA ASN A 5 -89.03 43.63 -5.88
C ASN A 5 -88.20 43.92 -7.12
N VAL A 6 -87.81 42.86 -7.83
CA VAL A 6 -87.02 42.93 -9.07
C VAL A 6 -87.85 43.30 -10.31
N GLY A 7 -89.12 43.67 -10.14
CA GLY A 7 -89.99 44.07 -11.25
C GLY A 7 -90.17 42.96 -12.29
N MET A 8 -89.79 43.24 -13.54
CA MET A 8 -89.82 42.27 -14.65
C MET A 8 -88.42 41.72 -14.97
N ASP A 9 -87.41 42.08 -14.19
CA ASP A 9 -86.04 41.63 -14.43
C ASP A 9 -85.89 40.14 -14.09
N THR A 10 -85.12 39.44 -14.90
CA THR A 10 -84.91 37.99 -14.78
C THR A 10 -83.58 37.63 -14.10
N SER A 11 -82.91 38.61 -13.47
CA SER A 11 -81.61 38.44 -12.80
C SER A 11 -81.43 39.46 -11.69
N TYR A 12 -80.76 39.07 -10.59
CA TYR A 12 -80.46 39.95 -9.46
C TYR A 12 -79.03 39.69 -8.92
N PRO A 13 -78.12 40.69 -8.93
CA PRO A 13 -76.77 40.51 -8.40
C PRO A 13 -76.76 40.52 -6.86
N LEU A 14 -75.95 39.66 -6.25
CA LEU A 14 -75.77 39.56 -4.79
C LEU A 14 -74.28 39.63 -4.44
N MET A 15 -73.97 40.29 -3.31
CA MET A 15 -72.70 40.07 -2.61
C MET A 15 -72.94 39.03 -1.52
N LEU A 16 -72.10 37.99 -1.52
CA LEU A 16 -72.24 36.82 -0.67
C LEU A 16 -70.93 36.56 0.05
N ASP A 17 -71.02 36.11 1.30
CA ASP A 17 -69.90 35.67 2.11
C ASP A 17 -69.41 34.31 1.62
N TRP A 18 -68.13 34.00 1.83
CA TRP A 18 -67.52 32.71 1.48
C TRP A 18 -67.99 31.60 2.44
N GLU A 19 -68.00 30.36 1.96
CA GLU A 19 -68.36 29.16 2.75
C GLU A 19 -69.75 29.18 3.40
N LEU A 20 -70.66 30.03 2.92
CA LEU A 20 -71.99 30.20 3.48
C LEU A 20 -73.06 29.62 2.55
N GLU A 21 -74.01 28.89 3.13
CA GLU A 21 -75.19 28.40 2.42
C GLU A 21 -76.26 29.49 2.34
N TYR A 22 -76.81 29.66 1.15
CA TYR A 22 -77.86 30.63 0.83
C TYR A 22 -79.07 29.93 0.24
N TRP A 23 -80.26 30.33 0.70
CA TRP A 23 -81.55 29.92 0.14
C TRP A 23 -82.18 31.09 -0.62
N TRP A 24 -82.76 30.81 -1.78
CA TRP A 24 -83.44 31.81 -2.61
C TRP A 24 -84.71 31.27 -3.28
N THR A 25 -85.66 32.16 -3.50
CA THR A 25 -86.90 31.92 -4.27
C THR A 25 -87.15 33.11 -5.19
N VAL A 26 -87.88 32.90 -6.28
CA VAL A 26 -88.46 34.00 -7.08
C VAL A 26 -89.96 33.83 -7.10
N THR A 27 -90.66 34.76 -6.43
CA THR A 27 -92.13 34.72 -6.30
C THR A 27 -92.77 35.66 -7.34
N PRO A 28 -93.46 35.15 -8.38
CA PRO A 28 -94.14 36.01 -9.35
C PRO A 28 -95.49 36.51 -8.80
N TYR A 29 -95.79 37.79 -9.04
CA TYR A 29 -97.02 38.46 -8.59
C TYR A 29 -97.88 38.92 -9.77
N ASN A 30 -99.21 38.84 -9.62
CA ASN A 30 -100.16 39.56 -10.49
C ASN A 30 -101.25 40.26 -9.66
N PHE A 31 -102.19 40.95 -10.30
CA PHE A 31 -103.25 41.72 -9.62
C PHE A 31 -104.19 40.89 -8.71
N ARG A 32 -104.11 39.55 -8.75
CA ARG A 32 -104.89 38.62 -7.92
C ARG A 32 -104.10 38.03 -6.75
N GLY A 33 -102.77 38.21 -6.69
CA GLY A 33 -101.88 37.67 -5.64
C GLY A 33 -100.54 37.17 -6.19
N ASP A 34 -99.69 36.62 -5.32
CA ASP A 34 -98.53 35.82 -5.75
C ASP A 34 -98.90 34.38 -6.12
N ALA A 35 -97.95 33.71 -6.76
CA ALA A 35 -98.03 32.29 -7.09
C ALA A 35 -97.57 31.35 -5.96
N SER A 36 -97.64 31.75 -4.68
CA SER A 36 -97.19 30.89 -3.59
C SER A 36 -98.02 29.60 -3.47
N PRO A 37 -97.40 28.45 -3.16
CA PRO A 37 -95.96 28.27 -2.87
C PRO A 37 -95.09 28.19 -4.15
N VAL A 38 -93.89 28.80 -4.08
CA VAL A 38 -92.83 28.67 -5.10
C VAL A 38 -91.67 27.82 -4.59
N GLU A 39 -90.93 27.23 -5.52
CA GLU A 39 -89.79 26.35 -5.20
C GLU A 39 -88.62 27.16 -4.61
N GLU A 40 -88.07 26.66 -3.50
CA GLU A 40 -86.87 27.20 -2.86
C GLU A 40 -85.63 26.46 -3.34
N TRP A 41 -84.62 27.24 -3.69
CA TRP A 41 -83.33 26.77 -4.18
C TRP A 41 -82.27 27.10 -3.14
N THR A 42 -81.27 26.23 -2.98
CA THR A 42 -80.11 26.48 -2.11
C THR A 42 -78.80 26.34 -2.88
N PHE A 43 -77.78 27.05 -2.44
CA PHE A 43 -76.40 26.85 -2.86
C PHE A 43 -75.42 27.29 -1.76
N THR A 44 -74.23 26.71 -1.73
CA THR A 44 -73.14 27.11 -0.83
C THR A 44 -72.06 27.82 -1.65
N THR A 45 -71.60 28.97 -1.17
CA THR A 45 -70.44 29.65 -1.77
C THR A 45 -69.16 28.88 -1.50
N ARG A 46 -68.17 28.98 -2.40
CA ARG A 46 -66.89 28.28 -2.27
C ARG A 46 -66.05 28.79 -1.08
N GLN A 47 -64.95 28.11 -0.81
CA GLN A 47 -63.92 28.57 0.14
C GLN A 47 -63.28 29.90 -0.29
N ASN A 48 -62.81 30.67 0.69
CA ASN A 48 -62.06 31.89 0.41
C ASN A 48 -60.73 31.51 -0.29
N PRO A 49 -60.49 31.96 -1.53
CA PRO A 49 -59.31 31.56 -2.31
C PRO A 49 -58.01 32.28 -1.88
N THR A 50 -58.03 33.05 -0.79
CA THR A 50 -56.87 33.81 -0.32
C THR A 50 -55.80 32.87 0.25
N VAL A 51 -54.58 32.97 -0.27
CA VAL A 51 -53.40 32.21 0.18
C VAL A 51 -52.59 33.07 1.15
N THR A 52 -52.34 32.56 2.35
CA THR A 52 -51.48 33.22 3.34
C THR A 52 -50.01 32.86 3.10
N LEU A 53 -49.12 33.85 3.12
CA LEU A 53 -47.67 33.63 2.97
C LEU A 53 -47.00 33.32 4.32
N PRO A 54 -45.91 32.53 4.37
CA PRO A 54 -45.19 31.94 3.24
C PRO A 54 -45.95 30.77 2.60
N HIS A 55 -45.77 30.59 1.29
CA HIS A 55 -46.41 29.51 0.52
C HIS A 55 -45.54 29.13 -0.67
N ASP A 56 -45.67 27.89 -1.14
CA ASP A 56 -45.00 27.39 -2.33
C ASP A 56 -46.03 26.97 -3.37
N PHE A 57 -45.84 27.37 -4.63
CA PHE A 57 -46.58 26.86 -5.77
C PHE A 57 -45.65 26.00 -6.64
N ASP A 58 -45.68 24.69 -6.41
CA ASP A 58 -44.90 23.67 -7.14
C ASP A 58 -45.71 22.96 -8.26
N PHE A 59 -47.01 23.28 -8.34
CA PHE A 59 -48.01 22.73 -9.27
C PHE A 59 -48.11 21.20 -9.35
N THR A 60 -47.43 20.46 -8.47
CA THR A 60 -47.29 19.01 -8.59
C THR A 60 -48.62 18.32 -8.33
N GLY A 61 -49.03 17.45 -9.26
CA GLY A 61 -50.30 16.72 -9.18
C GLY A 61 -51.53 17.49 -9.68
N GLU A 62 -51.39 18.73 -10.14
CA GLU A 62 -52.48 19.50 -10.74
C GLU A 62 -52.85 18.99 -12.16
N ALA A 63 -54.08 19.29 -12.60
CA ALA A 63 -54.57 18.86 -13.91
C ALA A 63 -53.98 19.73 -15.05
N THR A 64 -53.36 19.08 -16.04
CA THR A 64 -52.74 19.78 -17.20
C THR A 64 -53.78 20.37 -18.17
N GLY A 65 -53.38 21.40 -18.92
CA GLY A 65 -54.19 22.08 -19.94
C GLY A 65 -55.09 23.21 -19.40
N GLY A 66 -55.30 23.28 -18.08
CA GLY A 66 -55.97 24.38 -17.39
C GLY A 66 -55.00 25.36 -16.73
N MET A 67 -55.52 26.33 -15.98
CA MET A 67 -54.73 27.07 -15.00
C MET A 67 -54.68 26.27 -13.69
N PRO A 68 -53.68 26.49 -12.82
CA PRO A 68 -53.71 25.99 -11.45
C PRO A 68 -54.97 26.46 -10.72
N THR A 69 -55.36 25.75 -9.65
CA THR A 69 -56.55 26.08 -8.87
C THR A 69 -56.51 27.53 -8.37
N ASP A 70 -57.59 28.29 -8.58
CA ASP A 70 -57.75 29.71 -8.21
C ASP A 70 -56.80 30.72 -8.89
N TRP A 71 -55.92 30.27 -9.78
CA TRP A 71 -55.14 31.17 -10.64
C TRP A 71 -55.97 31.70 -11.80
N GLU A 72 -55.70 32.93 -12.20
CA GLU A 72 -56.35 33.60 -13.33
C GLU A 72 -55.38 33.80 -14.49
N ARG A 73 -55.91 33.89 -15.72
CA ARG A 73 -55.13 34.27 -16.89
C ARG A 73 -55.88 35.30 -17.71
N THR A 74 -55.14 36.25 -18.27
CA THR A 74 -55.70 37.26 -19.20
C THR A 74 -55.94 36.70 -20.60
N HIS A 75 -55.16 35.70 -21.00
CA HIS A 75 -55.22 35.07 -22.32
C HIS A 75 -55.07 33.56 -22.19
N THR A 76 -55.59 32.81 -23.15
CA THR A 76 -55.54 31.33 -23.16
C THR A 76 -54.15 30.74 -23.36
N ASN A 77 -53.14 31.59 -23.57
CA ASN A 77 -51.74 31.23 -23.78
C ASN A 77 -51.10 30.61 -22.53
N TRP A 78 -51.54 30.97 -21.32
CA TRP A 78 -51.04 30.38 -20.08
C TRP A 78 -51.81 29.11 -19.72
N SER A 79 -51.12 28.01 -19.42
CA SER A 79 -51.71 26.74 -18.98
C SER A 79 -50.66 25.85 -18.30
N LEU A 80 -51.07 24.98 -17.38
CA LEU A 80 -50.25 23.89 -16.88
C LEU A 80 -49.88 22.89 -17.98
N MET A 81 -48.62 22.51 -18.04
CA MET A 81 -48.06 21.58 -19.03
C MET A 81 -47.35 20.43 -18.32
N ALA A 82 -47.55 19.20 -18.81
CA ALA A 82 -46.86 18.01 -18.31
C ALA A 82 -45.40 17.97 -18.79
N SER A 83 -44.60 18.94 -18.36
CA SER A 83 -43.16 19.05 -18.60
C SER A 83 -42.47 19.59 -17.36
N ASN A 84 -41.14 19.53 -17.35
CA ASN A 84 -40.26 20.00 -16.28
C ASN A 84 -39.15 20.92 -16.83
N ASN A 85 -39.46 21.71 -17.86
CA ASN A 85 -38.48 22.52 -18.58
C ASN A 85 -37.88 23.63 -17.71
N ALA A 86 -38.60 24.12 -16.69
CA ALA A 86 -38.10 25.07 -15.70
C ALA A 86 -37.14 24.42 -14.68
N GLY A 87 -37.07 23.09 -14.60
CA GLY A 87 -36.19 22.36 -13.67
C GLY A 87 -36.86 21.91 -12.36
N GLY A 88 -38.18 22.02 -12.23
CA GLY A 88 -39.00 21.50 -11.12
C GLY A 88 -39.65 20.15 -11.42
N THR A 89 -40.71 19.80 -10.68
CA THR A 89 -41.47 18.55 -10.87
C THR A 89 -42.74 18.82 -11.69
N ALA A 90 -42.97 18.05 -12.76
CA ALA A 90 -44.14 18.26 -13.61
C ALA A 90 -45.50 18.06 -12.87
N PRO A 91 -46.55 18.81 -13.22
CA PRO A 91 -46.63 19.79 -14.31
C PRO A 91 -46.15 21.19 -13.91
N GLU A 92 -45.74 22.00 -14.90
CA GLU A 92 -45.28 23.39 -14.70
C GLU A 92 -46.20 24.39 -15.41
N LEU A 93 -46.17 25.66 -15.00
CA LEU A 93 -46.94 26.73 -15.65
C LEU A 93 -46.26 27.15 -16.96
N ARG A 94 -46.97 27.07 -18.08
CA ARG A 94 -46.44 27.40 -19.41
C ARG A 94 -47.22 28.50 -20.10
N MET A 95 -46.51 29.53 -20.54
CA MET A 95 -46.94 30.45 -21.59
C MET A 95 -46.64 29.84 -22.95
N HIS A 96 -47.67 29.56 -23.73
CA HIS A 96 -47.57 29.06 -25.10
C HIS A 96 -47.78 30.20 -26.11
N TRP A 97 -46.98 30.23 -27.16
CA TRP A 97 -47.00 31.29 -28.17
C TRP A 97 -48.34 31.42 -28.92
N SER A 98 -49.11 30.32 -29.03
CA SER A 98 -50.36 30.23 -29.79
C SER A 98 -51.61 30.23 -28.89
N PRO A 99 -52.70 30.93 -29.27
CA PRO A 99 -52.82 31.81 -30.44
C PRO A 99 -51.91 33.05 -30.30
N SER A 100 -51.36 33.52 -31.42
CA SER A 100 -50.48 34.69 -31.42
C SER A 100 -51.25 35.96 -31.02
N VAL A 101 -50.70 36.71 -30.07
CA VAL A 101 -51.24 37.96 -29.56
C VAL A 101 -50.11 38.96 -29.30
N VAL A 102 -50.39 40.25 -29.47
CA VAL A 102 -49.48 41.34 -29.09
C VAL A 102 -50.15 42.11 -27.95
N ASP A 103 -49.86 41.70 -26.72
CA ASP A 103 -50.43 42.28 -25.49
C ASP A 103 -49.57 41.87 -24.29
N ALA A 104 -49.89 42.39 -23.10
CA ALA A 104 -49.36 41.92 -21.83
C ALA A 104 -50.14 40.68 -21.35
N VAL A 105 -49.58 39.51 -21.59
CA VAL A 105 -50.18 38.21 -21.32
C VAL A 105 -49.77 37.70 -19.95
N ARG A 106 -50.70 37.77 -18.99
CA ARG A 106 -50.51 37.46 -17.57
C ARG A 106 -51.08 36.11 -17.15
N ALA A 107 -50.32 35.37 -16.34
CA ALA A 107 -50.81 34.40 -15.37
C ALA A 107 -50.75 35.03 -13.98
N ILE A 108 -51.90 35.09 -13.29
CA ILE A 108 -52.11 35.85 -12.07
C ILE A 108 -52.38 34.87 -10.92
N THR A 109 -51.71 35.06 -9.80
CA THR A 109 -51.90 34.26 -8.58
C THR A 109 -53.32 34.45 -7.99
N PRO A 110 -53.77 33.56 -7.09
CA PRO A 110 -54.85 33.86 -6.17
C PRO A 110 -54.49 35.10 -5.32
N PRO A 111 -55.46 35.68 -4.58
CA PRO A 111 -55.15 36.73 -3.61
C PRO A 111 -54.11 36.22 -2.60
N LEU A 112 -53.00 36.93 -2.45
CA LEU A 112 -51.93 36.62 -1.51
C LEU A 112 -52.03 37.57 -0.31
N LEU A 113 -51.91 37.03 0.90
CA LEU A 113 -51.91 37.81 2.14
C LEU A 113 -50.63 37.51 2.91
N GLY A 114 -49.75 38.50 3.04
CA GLY A 114 -48.53 38.39 3.83
C GLY A 114 -48.74 38.88 5.26
N ASP A 115 -48.33 38.09 6.25
CA ASP A 115 -48.47 38.38 7.68
C ASP A 115 -47.20 38.96 8.33
N ASN A 116 -46.11 39.05 7.57
CA ASN A 116 -44.81 39.48 8.06
C ASN A 116 -44.51 40.93 7.68
N GLU A 117 -44.44 41.83 8.67
CA GLU A 117 -44.14 43.27 8.47
C GLU A 117 -42.80 43.53 7.77
N ASN A 118 -41.86 42.58 7.80
CA ASN A 118 -40.56 42.68 7.13
C ASN A 118 -40.60 42.18 5.67
N GLY A 119 -41.75 41.71 5.20
CA GLY A 119 -41.95 41.23 3.84
C GLY A 119 -41.52 39.77 3.61
N TYR A 120 -41.55 39.40 2.34
CA TYR A 120 -41.12 38.10 1.83
C TYR A 120 -40.24 38.31 0.61
N ARG A 121 -39.32 37.39 0.38
CA ARG A 121 -38.61 37.27 -0.89
C ARG A 121 -39.36 36.28 -1.77
N VAL A 122 -39.28 36.49 -3.08
CA VAL A 122 -39.92 35.61 -4.05
C VAL A 122 -38.83 34.96 -4.86
N ARG A 123 -38.91 33.64 -4.96
CA ARG A 123 -38.02 32.81 -5.77
C ARG A 123 -38.86 31.98 -6.71
N PHE A 124 -38.38 31.75 -7.92
CA PHE A 124 -39.04 30.86 -8.88
C PHE A 124 -38.03 30.28 -9.87
N LYS A 125 -38.32 29.09 -10.36
CA LYS A 125 -37.59 28.51 -11.48
C LYS A 125 -38.27 28.87 -12.79
N HIS A 126 -37.48 29.13 -13.83
CA HIS A 126 -38.02 29.33 -15.16
C HIS A 126 -37.11 28.86 -16.28
N ASN A 127 -37.72 28.67 -17.45
CA ASN A 127 -37.04 28.44 -18.72
C ASN A 127 -37.74 29.22 -19.82
N TYR A 128 -37.00 29.90 -20.68
CA TYR A 128 -37.56 30.64 -21.80
C TYR A 128 -36.99 30.17 -23.13
N THR A 129 -37.85 29.78 -24.06
CA THR A 129 -37.45 29.35 -25.40
C THR A 129 -37.60 30.48 -26.41
N TYR A 130 -36.47 30.96 -26.92
CA TYR A 130 -36.42 32.11 -27.82
C TYR A 130 -36.84 31.75 -29.25
N HIS A 131 -37.54 32.68 -29.91
CA HIS A 131 -37.82 32.61 -31.35
C HIS A 131 -37.39 33.89 -32.07
N ALA A 132 -37.71 35.05 -31.51
CA ALA A 132 -37.28 36.36 -32.01
C ALA A 132 -37.27 37.41 -30.88
N ASP A 133 -36.59 38.53 -31.10
CA ASP A 133 -36.60 39.67 -30.17
C ASP A 133 -38.00 40.28 -30.04
N GLY A 134 -38.26 40.97 -28.93
CA GLY A 134 -39.45 41.81 -28.75
C GLY A 134 -40.28 41.55 -27.50
N PRO A 135 -40.48 40.30 -27.05
CA PRO A 135 -41.14 40.04 -25.78
C PRO A 135 -40.29 40.49 -24.59
N ILE A 136 -40.94 41.04 -23.58
CA ILE A 136 -40.37 41.37 -22.28
C ILE A 136 -41.02 40.44 -21.26
N LEU A 137 -40.22 39.72 -20.49
CA LEU A 137 -40.73 38.88 -19.39
C LEU A 137 -40.69 39.70 -18.11
N LYS A 138 -41.76 39.63 -17.32
CA LYS A 138 -41.88 40.37 -16.07
C LYS A 138 -42.51 39.50 -14.99
N VAL A 139 -42.12 39.77 -13.75
CA VAL A 139 -42.95 39.49 -12.58
C VAL A 139 -43.51 40.81 -12.11
N GLU A 140 -44.82 40.92 -12.02
CA GLU A 140 -45.52 42.16 -11.67
C GLU A 140 -46.40 41.95 -10.43
N ILE A 141 -46.57 43.00 -9.62
CA ILE A 141 -47.45 43.03 -8.45
C ILE A 141 -48.63 43.98 -8.65
N SER A 142 -49.78 43.66 -8.07
CA SER A 142 -50.98 44.52 -8.08
C SER A 142 -51.84 44.32 -6.83
N THR A 143 -52.49 45.37 -6.35
CA THR A 143 -53.48 45.30 -5.25
C THR A 143 -54.93 45.38 -5.75
N ASP A 144 -55.15 45.67 -7.05
CA ASP A 144 -56.48 45.87 -7.63
C ASP A 144 -56.69 45.14 -8.97
N LYS A 145 -55.68 44.39 -9.43
CA LYS A 145 -55.58 43.70 -10.74
C LYS A 145 -55.63 44.64 -11.96
N ILE A 146 -55.66 45.95 -11.75
CA ILE A 146 -55.73 46.96 -12.81
C ILE A 146 -54.37 47.64 -12.96
N ASN A 147 -53.78 48.08 -11.85
CA ASN A 147 -52.49 48.75 -11.80
C ASN A 147 -51.41 47.72 -11.44
N TRP A 148 -50.47 47.50 -12.35
CA TRP A 148 -49.39 46.53 -12.21
C TRP A 148 -48.04 47.22 -12.13
N ILE A 149 -47.23 46.83 -11.14
CA ILE A 149 -45.88 47.37 -10.90
C ILE A 149 -44.88 46.22 -11.14
N PRO A 150 -43.87 46.39 -12.00
CA PRO A 150 -42.86 45.35 -12.22
C PRO A 150 -41.93 45.21 -11.01
N LEU A 151 -41.74 43.98 -10.54
CA LEU A 151 -40.76 43.59 -9.53
C LEU A 151 -39.50 42.98 -10.16
N TRP A 152 -39.63 42.42 -11.36
CA TRP A 152 -38.52 41.91 -12.15
C TRP A 152 -38.84 42.03 -13.63
N THR A 153 -37.81 42.24 -14.43
CA THR A 153 -37.94 42.39 -15.89
C THR A 153 -36.70 41.85 -16.57
N THR A 154 -36.89 41.07 -17.62
CA THR A 154 -35.81 40.67 -18.54
C THR A 154 -36.26 40.77 -19.99
N ILE A 155 -35.31 41.08 -20.87
CA ILE A 155 -35.51 41.15 -22.32
C ILE A 155 -34.66 40.04 -22.94
N PRO A 156 -35.25 38.86 -23.19
CA PRO A 156 -34.48 37.74 -23.72
C PRO A 156 -34.09 37.98 -25.18
N THR A 157 -32.78 37.94 -25.46
CA THR A 157 -32.21 37.94 -26.82
C THR A 157 -31.77 36.54 -27.28
N ALA A 158 -31.91 35.54 -26.40
CA ALA A 158 -31.61 34.13 -26.65
C ALA A 158 -32.45 33.24 -25.71
N THR A 159 -32.40 31.92 -25.93
CA THR A 159 -33.03 30.95 -25.02
C THR A 159 -32.37 31.02 -23.66
N ILE A 160 -33.18 31.11 -22.60
CA ILE A 160 -32.71 31.05 -21.20
C ILE A 160 -32.90 29.59 -20.75
N PRO A 161 -31.82 28.86 -20.40
CA PRO A 161 -31.93 27.50 -19.85
C PRO A 161 -32.70 27.52 -18.52
N ALA A 162 -33.04 26.33 -18.01
CA ALA A 162 -33.64 26.22 -16.68
C ALA A 162 -32.75 26.92 -15.64
N VAL A 163 -33.29 27.92 -14.96
CA VAL A 163 -32.57 28.74 -13.97
C VAL A 163 -33.52 29.18 -12.87
N GLU A 164 -32.99 29.34 -11.66
CA GLU A 164 -33.70 29.90 -10.52
C GLU A 164 -33.44 31.41 -10.42
N VAL A 165 -34.48 32.18 -10.15
CA VAL A 165 -34.43 33.62 -9.99
C VAL A 165 -35.00 33.99 -8.61
N GLU A 166 -34.25 34.77 -7.84
CA GLU A 166 -34.75 35.48 -6.67
C GLU A 166 -34.97 36.96 -7.03
N LEU A 167 -36.13 37.51 -6.66
CA LEU A 167 -36.45 38.90 -6.95
C LEU A 167 -35.62 39.84 -6.06
N GLU A 168 -35.05 40.90 -6.65
CA GLU A 168 -34.31 41.94 -5.92
C GLU A 168 -35.20 42.70 -4.93
N ASN A 169 -36.46 42.94 -5.31
CA ASN A 169 -37.44 43.61 -4.46
C ASN A 169 -38.16 42.60 -3.56
N ASN A 170 -38.05 42.81 -2.24
CA ASN A 170 -38.92 42.15 -1.28
C ASN A 170 -40.35 42.69 -1.33
N LEU A 171 -41.29 41.91 -0.82
CA LEU A 171 -42.72 42.26 -0.81
C LEU A 171 -43.12 43.16 0.37
N THR A 172 -42.17 43.78 1.06
CA THR A 172 -42.38 44.48 2.35
C THR A 172 -43.43 45.60 2.25
N ASP A 173 -43.54 46.30 1.12
CA ASP A 173 -44.54 47.36 0.95
C ASP A 173 -45.98 46.85 0.71
N TYR A 174 -46.16 45.54 0.51
CA TYR A 174 -47.43 44.93 0.08
C TYR A 174 -47.99 43.92 1.08
N VAL A 175 -47.27 43.63 2.17
CA VAL A 175 -47.74 42.79 3.28
C VAL A 175 -48.62 43.60 4.25
N GLY A 176 -49.57 42.95 4.93
CA GLY A 176 -50.53 43.62 5.83
C GLY A 176 -51.97 43.12 5.69
N GLU A 177 -52.96 43.94 6.05
CA GLU A 177 -54.37 43.53 6.14
C GLU A 177 -55.11 43.36 4.79
N THR A 178 -54.50 43.75 3.67
CA THR A 178 -55.13 43.69 2.34
C THR A 178 -54.40 42.73 1.40
N PRO A 179 -55.11 41.81 0.71
CA PRO A 179 -54.47 40.93 -0.26
C PRO A 179 -53.89 41.66 -1.47
N PHE A 180 -52.85 41.09 -2.06
CA PHE A 180 -52.24 41.51 -3.33
C PHE A 180 -52.15 40.33 -4.31
N TYR A 181 -51.66 40.57 -5.52
CA TYR A 181 -51.53 39.59 -6.59
C TYR A 181 -50.16 39.70 -7.24
N LEU A 182 -49.54 38.57 -7.55
CA LEU A 182 -48.41 38.53 -8.47
C LEU A 182 -48.85 38.03 -9.84
N ALA A 183 -48.11 38.42 -10.87
CA ALA A 183 -48.29 37.92 -12.22
C ALA A 183 -46.97 37.66 -12.92
N TRP A 184 -46.90 36.52 -13.61
CA TRP A 184 -45.90 36.28 -14.64
C TRP A 184 -46.46 36.78 -15.97
N THR A 185 -45.80 37.80 -16.51
CA THR A 185 -46.27 38.56 -17.67
C THR A 185 -45.28 38.47 -18.80
N LEU A 186 -45.73 38.00 -19.97
CA LEU A 186 -45.04 38.25 -21.23
C LEU A 186 -45.69 39.45 -21.90
N ASP A 187 -44.94 40.52 -22.07
CA ASP A 187 -45.38 41.77 -22.70
C ASP A 187 -44.72 41.92 -24.07
N GLY A 188 -45.53 41.76 -25.13
CA GLY A 188 -45.05 41.82 -26.51
C GLY A 188 -45.76 40.81 -27.43
N ASN A 189 -45.17 40.54 -28.60
CA ASN A 189 -45.74 39.56 -29.52
C ASN A 189 -45.44 38.13 -29.06
N SER A 190 -46.45 37.38 -28.63
CA SER A 190 -46.31 36.00 -28.17
C SER A 190 -45.75 35.06 -29.24
N TYR A 191 -45.85 35.41 -30.53
CA TYR A 191 -45.23 34.62 -31.63
C TYR A 191 -43.69 34.59 -31.55
N ASN A 192 -43.08 35.54 -30.85
CA ASN A 192 -41.64 35.69 -30.78
C ASN A 192 -41.00 34.83 -29.65
N THR A 193 -41.78 33.98 -28.99
CA THR A 193 -41.30 32.91 -28.12
C THR A 193 -41.79 31.55 -28.63
N ASN A 194 -41.10 30.46 -28.31
CA ASN A 194 -41.64 29.11 -28.45
C ASN A 194 -42.35 28.63 -27.16
N GLY A 195 -42.15 29.36 -26.05
CA GLY A 195 -42.75 29.12 -24.75
C GLY A 195 -41.92 29.65 -23.58
N TRP A 196 -42.60 30.01 -22.50
CA TRP A 196 -42.00 30.36 -21.21
C TRP A 196 -42.59 29.45 -20.13
N TYR A 197 -41.73 28.79 -19.39
CA TYR A 197 -42.08 27.82 -18.35
C TYR A 197 -41.67 28.38 -16.99
N VAL A 198 -42.54 28.23 -15.99
CA VAL A 198 -42.37 28.72 -14.62
C VAL A 198 -42.80 27.62 -13.66
N ASP A 199 -41.98 27.36 -12.65
CA ASP A 199 -42.21 26.32 -11.66
C ASP A 199 -41.57 26.69 -10.31
N ASP A 200 -41.87 25.92 -9.26
CA ASP A 200 -41.30 26.06 -7.90
C ASP A 200 -41.28 27.53 -7.41
N ILE A 201 -42.46 28.17 -7.36
CA ILE A 201 -42.57 29.55 -6.88
C ILE A 201 -42.65 29.54 -5.36
N SER A 202 -41.65 30.10 -4.69
CA SER A 202 -41.55 30.15 -3.23
C SER A 202 -41.58 31.56 -2.68
N PHE A 203 -42.35 31.75 -1.61
CA PHE A 203 -42.40 32.99 -0.84
C PHE A 203 -41.69 32.80 0.50
N ILE A 204 -40.45 33.27 0.59
CA ILE A 204 -39.58 33.05 1.74
C ILE A 204 -39.71 34.23 2.71
N ARG A 205 -39.99 33.94 3.99
CA ARG A 205 -40.16 34.97 5.02
C ARG A 205 -38.83 35.70 5.28
N ILE A 206 -38.85 37.04 5.28
CA ILE A 206 -37.70 37.82 5.75
C ILE A 206 -37.72 37.87 7.27
N LEU A 207 -36.69 37.33 7.90
CA LEU A 207 -36.56 37.36 9.35
C LEU A 207 -36.11 38.75 9.83
N SER A 208 -36.74 39.24 10.89
CA SER A 208 -36.30 40.42 11.62
C SER A 208 -35.42 39.99 12.78
N GLY A 209 -34.31 40.70 12.97
CA GLY A 209 -33.38 40.43 14.05
C GLY A 209 -31.93 40.57 13.60
N PRO A 210 -30.98 40.21 14.49
CA PRO A 210 -29.57 40.14 14.12
C PRO A 210 -29.35 39.16 12.96
N PRO A 211 -28.24 39.30 12.22
CA PRO A 211 -27.86 38.30 11.23
C PRO A 211 -27.58 36.97 11.93
N ALA A 212 -27.71 35.88 11.19
CA ALA A 212 -27.20 34.58 11.61
C ALA A 212 -25.75 34.43 11.12
N ALA A 213 -25.02 33.52 11.75
CA ALA A 213 -23.65 33.18 11.37
C ALA A 213 -23.57 32.84 9.87
N PRO A 214 -22.63 33.44 9.10
CA PRO A 214 -22.36 33.04 7.73
C PRO A 214 -22.00 31.56 7.61
N ILE A 215 -22.30 30.96 6.46
CA ILE A 215 -21.92 29.59 6.13
C ILE A 215 -20.62 29.64 5.33
N LEU A 216 -19.50 29.24 5.93
CA LEU A 216 -18.20 29.22 5.26
C LEU A 216 -18.15 28.09 4.21
N THR A 217 -17.73 28.42 2.99
CA THR A 217 -17.73 27.49 1.84
C THR A 217 -16.34 27.07 1.38
N TYR A 218 -15.34 27.95 1.45
CA TYR A 218 -13.95 27.59 1.11
C TYR A 218 -12.96 28.51 1.83
N PRO A 219 -11.80 28.00 2.30
CA PRO A 219 -11.40 26.59 2.28
C PRO A 219 -12.22 25.73 3.27
N ASP A 220 -12.17 24.41 3.07
CA ASP A 220 -12.66 23.44 4.04
C ASP A 220 -11.85 23.57 5.35
N ASP A 221 -12.48 23.22 6.48
CA ASP A 221 -11.79 23.30 7.78
C ASP A 221 -10.64 22.29 7.85
N GLY A 222 -9.43 22.79 8.17
CA GLY A 222 -8.21 22.00 8.22
C GLY A 222 -7.60 21.69 6.85
N ALA A 223 -7.99 22.40 5.78
CA ALA A 223 -7.40 22.22 4.46
C ALA A 223 -5.88 22.48 4.48
N THR A 224 -5.10 21.69 3.76
CA THR A 224 -3.64 21.84 3.63
C THR A 224 -3.24 22.02 2.17
N GLY A 225 -2.03 22.53 1.93
CA GLY A 225 -1.53 22.72 0.56
C GLY A 225 -2.20 23.87 -0.17
N LEU A 226 -2.63 24.91 0.55
CA LEU A 226 -3.19 26.09 -0.10
C LEU A 226 -2.07 26.94 -0.72
N PRO A 227 -2.30 27.49 -1.94
CA PRO A 227 -1.28 28.25 -2.65
C PRO A 227 -0.90 29.50 -1.87
N ILE A 228 0.39 29.76 -1.72
CA ILE A 228 0.89 30.89 -0.93
C ILE A 228 0.49 32.26 -1.53
N ASP A 229 0.33 32.34 -2.86
CA ASP A 229 0.12 33.62 -3.56
C ASP A 229 -1.33 33.94 -3.94
N ASN A 230 -2.29 33.02 -3.75
CA ASN A 230 -3.67 33.24 -4.22
C ASN A 230 -4.73 32.40 -3.50
N ILE A 231 -5.17 32.85 -2.32
CA ILE A 231 -6.24 32.21 -1.54
C ILE A 231 -7.51 33.05 -1.61
N ILE A 232 -8.62 32.47 -2.07
CA ILE A 232 -9.94 33.13 -2.11
C ILE A 232 -10.85 32.52 -1.04
N LEU A 233 -11.02 33.21 0.08
CA LEU A 233 -11.98 32.82 1.11
C LEU A 233 -13.41 33.06 0.62
N SER A 234 -14.34 32.15 0.87
CA SER A 234 -15.74 32.31 0.45
C SER A 234 -16.74 31.83 1.49
N TRP A 235 -17.91 32.45 1.50
CA TRP A 235 -19.04 32.12 2.36
C TRP A 235 -20.39 32.39 1.69
N GLN A 236 -21.49 32.09 2.40
CA GLN A 236 -22.86 32.41 2.04
C GLN A 236 -23.63 33.00 3.24
N PRO A 237 -24.58 33.93 3.04
CA PRO A 237 -25.47 34.39 4.11
C PRO A 237 -26.42 33.28 4.59
N ASN A 238 -26.64 33.18 5.91
CA ASN A 238 -27.64 32.26 6.48
C ASN A 238 -29.01 32.95 6.64
N LEU A 239 -29.68 33.16 5.49
CA LEU A 239 -30.95 33.90 5.39
C LEU A 239 -32.16 33.14 5.96
N ASN A 240 -31.99 31.84 6.24
CA ASN A 240 -33.04 31.00 6.82
C ASN A 240 -33.14 31.14 8.34
N GLU A 241 -32.06 31.60 8.99
CA GLU A 241 -31.96 31.64 10.45
C GLU A 241 -31.75 33.06 11.00
N GLY A 242 -31.41 34.04 10.15
CA GLY A 242 -31.19 35.41 10.58
C GLY A 242 -31.56 36.47 9.54
N GLY A 243 -31.43 37.73 9.96
CA GLY A 243 -31.66 38.89 9.10
C GLY A 243 -30.61 39.01 7.99
N ASP A 244 -30.94 39.77 6.95
CA ASP A 244 -30.07 40.03 5.79
C ASP A 244 -28.86 40.89 6.19
N PRO A 245 -27.61 40.39 6.08
CA PRO A 245 -26.42 41.17 6.44
C PRO A 245 -26.24 42.40 5.54
N SER A 246 -25.86 43.53 6.15
CA SER A 246 -25.46 44.75 5.45
C SER A 246 -24.03 44.71 4.93
N PHE A 247 -23.11 44.07 5.68
CA PHE A 247 -21.71 43.86 5.31
C PHE A 247 -21.11 42.72 6.13
N TYR A 248 -19.88 42.31 5.79
CA TYR A 248 -19.12 41.30 6.51
C TYR A 248 -17.75 41.82 6.95
N GLU A 249 -17.23 41.27 8.04
CA GLU A 249 -15.82 41.38 8.42
C GLU A 249 -15.15 40.01 8.35
N VAL A 250 -14.10 39.91 7.53
CA VAL A 250 -13.25 38.71 7.45
C VAL A 250 -12.07 38.91 8.39
N ASN A 251 -11.94 37.98 9.34
CA ASN A 251 -10.91 37.99 10.37
C ASN A 251 -9.96 36.82 10.14
N LEU A 252 -8.64 37.07 10.16
CA LEU A 252 -7.60 36.07 10.01
C LEU A 252 -6.52 36.24 11.08
N SER A 253 -5.88 35.15 11.50
CA SER A 253 -4.77 35.17 12.44
C SER A 253 -3.97 33.87 12.43
N LYS A 254 -2.70 33.93 12.86
CA LYS A 254 -1.83 32.76 13.06
C LYS A 254 -2.19 31.99 14.35
N SER A 255 -3.15 32.49 15.12
CA SER A 255 -3.60 31.90 16.38
C SER A 255 -5.10 32.05 16.58
N ILE A 256 -5.77 30.98 17.01
CA ILE A 256 -7.19 31.05 17.36
C ILE A 256 -7.50 32.12 18.42
N ASP A 257 -6.57 32.39 19.36
CA ASP A 257 -6.72 33.41 20.39
C ASP A 257 -6.57 34.85 19.83
N GLY A 258 -5.89 35.00 18.68
CA GLY A 258 -5.62 36.27 18.01
C GLY A 258 -6.68 36.69 17.00
N ILE A 259 -7.64 35.83 16.68
CA ILE A 259 -8.53 35.94 15.53
C ILE A 259 -9.22 37.30 15.35
N PHE A 260 -9.63 37.97 16.44
CA PHE A 260 -10.32 39.28 16.38
C PHE A 260 -9.45 40.48 16.75
N SER A 261 -8.13 40.31 16.88
CA SER A 261 -7.27 41.37 17.43
C SER A 261 -5.84 41.44 16.92
N GLU A 262 -5.33 40.37 16.32
CA GLU A 262 -3.96 40.33 15.80
C GLU A 262 -3.82 41.16 14.52
N TYR A 263 -4.78 41.00 13.59
CA TYR A 263 -4.82 41.71 12.32
C TYR A 263 -6.12 42.51 12.20
N SER A 264 -6.09 43.56 11.38
CA SER A 264 -7.29 44.34 11.07
C SER A 264 -8.27 43.51 10.25
N ALA A 265 -9.55 43.51 10.64
CA ALA A 265 -10.59 42.84 9.87
C ALA A 265 -10.74 43.46 8.47
N ILE A 266 -11.05 42.62 7.48
CA ILE A 266 -11.31 43.05 6.11
C ILE A 266 -12.82 43.23 5.94
N GLU A 267 -13.26 44.47 5.73
CA GLU A 267 -14.68 44.80 5.52
C GLU A 267 -15.10 44.56 4.07
N VAL A 268 -16.17 43.80 3.87
CA VAL A 268 -16.70 43.43 2.57
C VAL A 268 -18.17 43.85 2.47
N PHE A 269 -18.47 44.71 1.48
CA PHE A 269 -19.77 45.36 1.30
C PHE A 269 -20.53 44.83 0.06
N ASP A 270 -21.71 45.39 -0.19
CA ASP A 270 -22.52 45.20 -1.41
C ASP A 270 -22.87 43.72 -1.70
N GLY A 271 -22.97 42.91 -0.64
CA GLY A 271 -23.31 41.49 -0.74
C GLY A 271 -22.21 40.60 -1.34
N ILE A 272 -20.97 41.10 -1.43
CA ILE A 272 -19.82 40.28 -1.84
C ILE A 272 -19.56 39.23 -0.73
N THR A 273 -19.40 37.96 -1.15
CA THR A 273 -19.20 36.83 -0.23
C THR A 273 -17.89 36.08 -0.47
N THR A 274 -16.90 36.81 -0.99
CA THR A 274 -15.54 36.33 -1.26
C THR A 274 -14.52 37.36 -0.81
N CYS A 275 -13.34 36.91 -0.38
CA CYS A 275 -12.24 37.78 0.03
C CYS A 275 -10.89 37.12 -0.30
N ASN A 276 -10.03 37.83 -1.03
CA ASN A 276 -8.61 37.52 -1.10
C ASN A 276 -7.87 38.36 -0.05
N PRO A 277 -7.38 37.75 1.05
CA PRO A 277 -6.76 38.51 2.13
C PRO A 277 -5.47 39.24 1.72
N LEU A 278 -4.79 38.78 0.66
CA LEU A 278 -3.58 39.41 0.13
C LEU A 278 -3.87 40.70 -0.65
N THR A 279 -5.03 40.81 -1.29
CA THR A 279 -5.37 41.96 -2.16
C THR A 279 -6.48 42.85 -1.62
N ASP A 280 -7.41 42.30 -0.85
CA ASP A 280 -8.62 43.00 -0.40
C ASP A 280 -8.43 43.64 0.98
N GLY A 281 -7.39 43.24 1.71
CA GLY A 281 -7.08 43.73 3.05
C GLY A 281 -6.24 45.01 3.09
N THR A 282 -5.71 45.29 4.28
CA THR A 282 -4.85 46.46 4.57
C THR A 282 -3.40 46.29 4.11
N GLY A 283 -3.04 45.11 3.59
CA GLY A 283 -1.66 44.70 3.29
C GLY A 283 -0.89 44.20 4.51
N GLU A 284 -1.56 43.88 5.62
CA GLU A 284 -0.95 43.34 6.84
C GLU A 284 -0.74 41.82 6.80
N ILE A 285 -1.40 41.12 5.88
CA ILE A 285 -1.36 39.66 5.77
C ILE A 285 -0.32 39.28 4.71
N GLU A 286 0.70 38.53 5.14
CA GLU A 286 1.67 37.83 4.29
C GLU A 286 1.74 36.38 4.79
N PHE A 287 1.79 35.43 3.86
CA PHE A 287 1.84 34.01 4.17
C PHE A 287 3.28 33.49 4.14
N ASP A 288 3.61 32.61 5.08
CA ASP A 288 4.83 31.80 5.06
C ASP A 288 4.49 30.33 4.67
N TYR A 289 5.43 29.61 4.08
CA TYR A 289 5.24 28.19 3.76
C TYR A 289 5.01 27.35 5.03
N GLU A 290 4.20 26.28 4.88
CA GLU A 290 3.78 25.37 5.95
C GLU A 290 3.07 26.05 7.14
N GLU A 291 2.68 27.31 7.01
CA GLU A 291 2.04 28.06 8.07
C GLU A 291 0.53 27.77 8.14
N THR A 292 0.02 27.54 9.35
CA THR A 292 -1.42 27.38 9.60
C THR A 292 -2.06 28.71 10.01
N TRP A 293 -3.15 29.06 9.33
CA TRP A 293 -3.96 30.24 9.60
C TRP A 293 -5.37 29.86 10.04
N TYR A 294 -5.92 30.67 10.95
CA TYR A 294 -7.30 30.60 11.39
C TYR A 294 -8.09 31.75 10.78
N TRP A 295 -9.33 31.49 10.37
CA TRP A 295 -10.19 32.49 9.77
C TRP A 295 -11.65 32.34 10.19
N THR A 296 -12.37 33.45 10.21
CA THR A 296 -13.83 33.49 10.39
C THR A 296 -14.42 34.71 9.71
N VAL A 297 -15.73 34.70 9.48
CA VAL A 297 -16.49 35.80 8.90
C VAL A 297 -17.58 36.22 9.87
N THR A 298 -17.65 37.51 10.18
CA THR A 298 -18.72 38.10 11.00
C THR A 298 -19.69 38.85 10.10
N ALA A 299 -20.97 38.47 10.14
CA ALA A 299 -22.04 39.21 9.48
C ALA A 299 -22.49 40.38 10.36
N TYR A 300 -22.78 41.52 9.76
CA TYR A 300 -23.30 42.70 10.45
C TYR A 300 -24.57 43.22 9.81
N ILE A 301 -25.48 43.75 10.63
CA ILE A 301 -26.62 44.55 10.18
C ILE A 301 -26.51 45.94 10.77
N ILE A 302 -26.69 46.97 9.93
CA ILE A 302 -26.68 48.38 10.35
C ILE A 302 -28.03 49.06 10.14
N ASP A 303 -28.37 49.98 11.05
CA ASP A 303 -29.44 50.96 10.88
C ASP A 303 -28.81 52.36 10.83
N GLY A 304 -28.72 52.93 9.63
CA GLY A 304 -27.90 54.11 9.36
C GLY A 304 -26.41 53.81 9.57
N GLU A 305 -25.83 54.36 10.64
CA GLU A 305 -24.41 54.18 11.02
C GLU A 305 -24.27 53.26 12.26
N ALA A 306 -25.37 52.77 12.84
CA ALA A 306 -25.35 51.98 14.06
C ALA A 306 -25.42 50.49 13.74
N ILE A 307 -24.46 49.70 14.24
CA ILE A 307 -24.56 48.25 14.24
C ILE A 307 -25.70 47.83 15.18
N ILE A 308 -26.69 47.13 14.63
CA ILE A 308 -27.86 46.64 15.36
C ILE A 308 -27.86 45.12 15.55
N GLY A 309 -26.96 44.40 14.88
CA GLY A 309 -26.72 42.98 15.09
C GLY A 309 -25.44 42.52 14.43
N SER A 310 -24.79 41.53 15.03
CA SER A 310 -23.61 40.88 14.48
C SER A 310 -23.54 39.42 14.91
N GLU A 311 -23.08 38.53 14.05
CA GLU A 311 -22.87 37.12 14.39
C GLU A 311 -21.71 36.55 13.58
N SER A 312 -20.81 35.82 14.26
CA SER A 312 -19.60 35.24 13.66
C SER A 312 -19.81 33.77 13.29
N ALA A 313 -19.24 33.36 12.17
CA ALA A 313 -19.13 31.94 11.83
C ALA A 313 -18.18 31.19 12.78
N GLU A 314 -18.28 29.86 12.79
CA GLU A 314 -17.27 29.03 13.43
C GLU A 314 -15.89 29.28 12.81
N ILE A 315 -14.86 29.31 13.65
CA ILE A 315 -13.49 29.52 13.20
C ILE A 315 -13.03 28.26 12.45
N ARG A 316 -12.51 28.46 11.25
CA ARG A 316 -11.85 27.41 10.46
C ARG A 316 -10.35 27.62 10.40
N SER A 317 -9.63 26.60 9.99
CA SER A 317 -8.19 26.65 9.74
C SER A 317 -7.82 26.19 8.33
N PHE A 318 -6.67 26.64 7.84
CA PHE A 318 -6.00 26.09 6.66
C PHE A 318 -4.47 26.22 6.80
N THR A 319 -3.73 25.42 6.04
CA THR A 319 -2.25 25.42 6.01
C THR A 319 -1.75 25.70 4.61
N ILE A 320 -0.79 26.61 4.50
CA ILE A 320 -0.07 26.95 3.26
C ILE A 320 0.76 25.75 2.79
N GLU A 321 0.97 25.65 1.47
CA GLU A 321 1.83 24.64 0.86
C GLU A 321 3.26 24.60 1.43
N LYS A 322 3.97 23.50 1.15
CA LYS A 322 5.36 23.30 1.57
C LYS A 322 6.29 24.22 0.77
N ASP A 323 7.37 24.69 1.40
CA ASP A 323 8.44 25.38 0.69
C ASP A 323 8.97 24.46 -0.44
N PRO A 324 8.88 24.89 -1.71
CA PRO A 324 9.32 24.08 -2.84
C PRO A 324 10.86 24.05 -2.99
N THR A 325 11.60 24.77 -2.16
CA THR A 325 13.07 24.80 -2.21
C THR A 325 13.68 23.42 -1.96
N VAL A 326 14.50 22.99 -2.91
CA VAL A 326 15.28 21.75 -2.85
C VAL A 326 16.62 22.03 -2.17
N ASP A 327 16.88 21.39 -1.03
CA ASP A 327 18.15 21.45 -0.31
C ASP A 327 18.69 20.07 0.12
N GLU A 328 17.97 19.00 -0.19
CA GLU A 328 18.35 17.61 0.00
C GLU A 328 18.68 16.94 -1.34
N PHE A 329 19.73 16.12 -1.38
CA PHE A 329 20.22 15.46 -2.60
C PHE A 329 20.49 13.97 -2.35
N PRO A 330 20.22 13.08 -3.33
CA PRO A 330 19.73 13.37 -4.67
C PRO A 330 18.28 13.85 -4.67
N TRP A 331 17.99 14.88 -5.46
CA TRP A 331 16.64 15.30 -5.78
C TRP A 331 16.33 14.84 -7.19
N CYS A 332 15.25 14.10 -7.38
CA CYS A 332 14.83 13.57 -8.68
C CYS A 332 13.34 13.85 -8.92
N GLU A 333 13.00 14.18 -10.16
CA GLU A 333 11.65 14.31 -10.68
C GLU A 333 11.51 13.39 -11.90
N ASP A 334 10.71 12.34 -11.76
CA ASP A 334 10.40 11.34 -12.79
C ASP A 334 9.05 11.59 -13.48
N PHE A 335 8.33 12.65 -13.08
CA PHE A 335 7.01 13.05 -13.56
C PHE A 335 5.88 12.04 -13.35
N GLU A 336 6.07 10.99 -12.56
CA GLU A 336 5.08 9.93 -12.37
C GLU A 336 3.96 10.31 -11.39
N ASP A 337 4.24 11.22 -10.46
CA ASP A 337 3.28 11.72 -9.48
C ASP A 337 2.31 12.79 -10.03
N VAL A 338 2.39 13.08 -11.33
CA VAL A 338 1.70 14.23 -11.94
C VAL A 338 0.83 13.80 -13.14
N PRO A 339 -0.45 13.45 -12.91
CA PRO A 339 -1.37 13.14 -14.01
C PRO A 339 -1.62 14.39 -14.87
N THR A 340 -2.16 14.22 -16.07
CA THR A 340 -2.35 15.30 -17.08
C THR A 340 -3.01 16.61 -16.60
N THR A 341 -3.71 16.63 -15.47
CA THR A 341 -4.35 17.83 -14.89
C THR A 341 -3.54 18.50 -13.77
N GLY A 342 -2.41 17.93 -13.36
CA GLY A 342 -1.54 18.43 -12.28
C GLY A 342 -0.20 18.98 -12.76
N PHE A 343 0.05 19.04 -14.07
CA PHE A 343 1.32 19.49 -14.65
C PHE A 343 1.39 21.02 -14.75
N PRO A 344 2.52 21.66 -14.43
CA PRO A 344 3.80 21.06 -14.01
C PRO A 344 3.79 20.57 -12.55
N PRO A 345 4.74 19.71 -12.12
CA PRO A 345 4.84 19.27 -10.73
C PRO A 345 4.92 20.45 -9.75
N SER A 346 4.60 20.20 -8.48
CA SER A 346 4.62 21.25 -7.45
C SER A 346 5.98 21.97 -7.41
N GLY A 347 5.95 23.31 -7.34
CA GLY A 347 7.14 24.16 -7.35
C GLY A 347 7.77 24.40 -8.73
N TRP A 348 7.38 23.65 -9.77
CA TRP A 348 7.80 23.92 -11.14
C TRP A 348 6.92 24.99 -11.78
N THR A 349 7.47 25.73 -12.73
CA THR A 349 6.72 26.73 -13.51
C THR A 349 6.87 26.49 -15.00
N VAL A 350 5.81 26.81 -15.75
CA VAL A 350 5.78 26.73 -17.21
C VAL A 350 5.39 28.09 -17.77
N HIS A 351 6.19 28.59 -18.71
CA HIS A 351 5.94 29.86 -19.38
C HIS A 351 5.87 29.67 -20.89
N ASN A 352 4.77 30.13 -21.48
CA ASN A 352 4.59 30.23 -22.93
C ASN A 352 4.84 31.69 -23.36
N ILE A 353 6.05 31.99 -23.81
CA ILE A 353 6.54 33.37 -23.95
C ILE A 353 5.95 34.08 -25.18
N ASP A 354 5.75 33.36 -26.28
CA ASP A 354 5.14 33.91 -27.49
C ASP A 354 3.61 34.07 -27.37
N GLY A 355 2.99 33.37 -26.40
CA GLY A 355 1.56 33.45 -26.11
C GLY A 355 0.67 32.84 -27.19
N ALA A 356 1.24 32.19 -28.20
CA ALA A 356 0.55 31.41 -29.22
C ALA A 356 1.00 29.93 -29.13
N GLY A 357 0.54 29.09 -30.08
CA GLY A 357 1.17 27.79 -30.25
C GLY A 357 0.98 26.74 -29.14
N LYS A 358 2.07 26.03 -28.82
CA LYS A 358 2.14 24.95 -27.83
C LYS A 358 3.08 25.33 -26.68
N THR A 359 2.90 24.69 -25.52
CA THR A 359 3.76 24.86 -24.33
C THR A 359 4.08 23.49 -23.73
N TRP A 360 4.92 23.47 -22.70
CA TRP A 360 5.21 22.27 -21.92
C TRP A 360 3.95 21.67 -21.30
N GLU A 361 3.77 20.36 -21.47
CA GLU A 361 2.67 19.57 -20.93
C GLU A 361 3.16 18.16 -20.52
N SER A 362 2.41 17.49 -19.64
CA SER A 362 2.65 16.07 -19.35
C SER A 362 2.30 15.20 -20.57
N ASN A 363 3.09 14.17 -20.81
CA ASN A 363 2.94 13.25 -21.93
C ASN A 363 2.92 11.80 -21.47
N THR A 364 2.09 10.99 -22.14
CA THR A 364 1.95 9.54 -21.86
C THR A 364 2.44 8.64 -22.99
N THR A 365 2.95 9.22 -24.09
CA THR A 365 3.35 8.44 -25.28
C THR A 365 4.79 7.95 -25.20
N TYR A 366 5.65 8.74 -24.56
CA TYR A 366 7.09 8.50 -24.47
C TYR A 366 7.51 8.76 -23.04
N ASN A 367 7.91 7.71 -22.31
CA ASN A 367 8.55 7.82 -21.00
C ASN A 367 9.86 7.02 -21.02
N HIS A 368 10.71 7.31 -20.06
CA HIS A 368 11.96 6.59 -19.80
C HIS A 368 11.89 5.81 -18.49
N THR A 369 11.15 6.29 -17.48
CA THR A 369 11.00 5.68 -16.16
C THR A 369 10.57 4.21 -16.26
N PRO A 370 11.36 3.24 -15.73
CA PRO A 370 11.03 1.82 -15.82
C PRO A 370 9.70 1.49 -15.13
N GLY A 371 8.70 1.09 -15.91
CA GLY A 371 7.34 0.82 -15.40
C GLY A 371 6.49 2.08 -15.22
N GLY A 372 7.03 3.26 -15.54
CA GLY A 372 6.35 4.55 -15.54
C GLY A 372 5.48 4.79 -16.78
N LEU A 373 4.73 5.88 -16.73
CA LEU A 373 3.73 6.27 -17.71
C LEU A 373 3.93 7.68 -18.24
N TYR A 374 4.64 8.55 -17.53
CA TYR A 374 4.63 9.99 -17.78
C TYR A 374 6.01 10.55 -18.13
N SER A 375 6.03 11.73 -18.73
CA SER A 375 7.22 12.56 -18.95
C SER A 375 6.78 14.00 -19.23
N ALA A 376 7.70 14.96 -19.15
CA ALA A 376 7.45 16.32 -19.62
C ALA A 376 7.67 16.41 -21.14
N MET A 377 6.79 17.12 -21.86
CA MET A 377 6.88 17.29 -23.31
C MET A 377 6.61 18.72 -23.73
N HIS A 378 7.44 19.24 -24.64
CA HIS A 378 7.06 20.33 -25.52
C HIS A 378 6.78 19.80 -26.93
N ASN A 379 5.55 19.95 -27.41
CA ASN A 379 5.18 19.54 -28.77
C ASN A 379 5.45 20.65 -29.80
N TYR A 380 5.58 20.30 -31.07
CA TYR A 380 5.71 21.31 -32.13
C TYR A 380 4.36 21.97 -32.45
N ALA A 381 4.37 23.26 -32.77
CA ALA A 381 3.26 23.93 -33.44
C ALA A 381 3.65 24.49 -34.82
N SER A 382 2.64 25.02 -35.52
CA SER A 382 2.81 25.65 -36.84
C SER A 382 3.03 27.17 -36.78
N VAL A 383 3.43 27.66 -35.61
CA VAL A 383 3.81 29.05 -35.31
C VAL A 383 5.19 29.03 -34.63
N ASP A 384 5.81 30.19 -34.44
CA ASP A 384 7.05 30.30 -33.66
C ASP A 384 6.68 30.10 -32.18
N ASP A 385 7.07 28.97 -31.59
CA ASP A 385 6.83 28.65 -30.18
C ASP A 385 8.08 28.97 -29.35
N GLU A 386 7.91 29.52 -28.15
CA GLU A 386 8.95 29.66 -27.13
C GLU A 386 8.42 29.25 -25.75
N GLY A 387 8.82 28.04 -25.32
CA GLY A 387 8.33 27.41 -24.10
C GLY A 387 9.43 27.12 -23.09
N TRP A 388 9.21 27.56 -21.85
CA TRP A 388 10.13 27.35 -20.73
C TRP A 388 9.46 26.49 -19.66
N MET A 389 10.17 25.46 -19.18
CA MET A 389 9.81 24.69 -17.98
C MET A 389 10.94 24.82 -16.97
N ILE A 390 10.63 25.34 -15.79
CA ILE A 390 11.62 25.78 -14.80
C ILE A 390 11.43 24.99 -13.52
N THR A 391 12.53 24.49 -12.96
CA THR A 391 12.55 23.76 -11.68
C THR A 391 12.12 24.65 -10.52
N PRO A 392 11.77 24.05 -9.36
CA PRO A 392 11.81 24.76 -8.09
C PRO A 392 13.21 25.37 -7.81
N PRO A 393 13.33 26.28 -6.83
CA PRO A 393 14.63 26.75 -6.38
C PRO A 393 15.46 25.59 -5.80
N ILE A 394 16.73 25.49 -6.19
CA ILE A 394 17.65 24.44 -5.74
C ILE A 394 18.84 25.11 -5.04
N THR A 395 18.98 24.87 -3.74
CA THR A 395 20.08 25.41 -2.94
C THR A 395 21.23 24.42 -2.91
N LEU A 396 22.33 24.75 -3.61
CA LEU A 396 23.51 23.89 -3.66
C LEU A 396 24.41 24.09 -2.43
N PRO A 397 24.85 23.01 -1.75
CA PRO A 397 25.75 23.11 -0.61
C PRO A 397 27.10 23.76 -0.95
N ALA A 398 27.75 24.33 0.06
CA ALA A 398 29.02 25.02 -0.10
C ALA A 398 30.21 24.08 -0.37
N GLU A 399 30.07 22.79 -0.06
CA GLU A 399 31.11 21.77 -0.24
C GLU A 399 30.57 20.59 -1.05
N GLY A 400 31.45 19.93 -1.80
CA GLY A 400 31.11 18.83 -2.72
C GLY A 400 31.16 19.24 -4.19
N ALA A 401 30.77 18.32 -5.05
CA ALA A 401 30.49 18.58 -6.46
C ALA A 401 29.08 18.07 -6.75
N TYR A 402 28.34 18.77 -7.60
CA TYR A 402 26.97 18.41 -7.96
C TYR A 402 26.82 18.44 -9.47
N GLU A 403 25.93 17.60 -9.98
CA GLU A 403 25.55 17.59 -11.38
C GLU A 403 24.03 17.53 -11.53
N LEU A 404 23.55 18.10 -12.64
CA LEU A 404 22.23 17.81 -13.17
C LEU A 404 22.37 16.63 -14.14
N THR A 405 21.56 15.60 -13.97
CA THR A 405 21.32 14.57 -14.97
C THR A 405 19.87 14.58 -15.41
N PHE A 406 19.60 14.33 -16.69
CA PHE A 406 18.24 14.17 -17.19
C PHE A 406 18.23 13.27 -18.41
N TRP A 407 17.13 12.54 -18.60
CA TRP A 407 16.87 11.80 -19.83
C TRP A 407 16.05 12.66 -20.78
N HIS A 408 16.37 12.58 -22.07
CA HIS A 408 15.62 13.31 -23.08
C HIS A 408 15.46 12.54 -24.39
N TYR A 409 14.36 12.80 -25.09
CA TYR A 409 14.03 12.21 -26.39
C TYR A 409 13.53 13.30 -27.34
N ASN A 410 13.94 13.24 -28.61
CA ASN A 410 13.48 14.18 -29.63
C ASN A 410 12.75 13.44 -30.75
N SER A 411 11.54 13.87 -31.10
CA SER A 411 10.85 13.39 -32.30
C SER A 411 11.06 14.37 -33.46
N PHE A 412 11.00 13.86 -34.70
CA PHE A 412 11.28 14.64 -35.92
C PHE A 412 12.66 15.32 -35.94
N PRO A 413 13.77 14.60 -35.67
CA PRO A 413 15.12 15.18 -35.57
C PRO A 413 15.60 15.90 -36.85
N THR A 414 15.03 15.59 -38.01
CA THR A 414 15.35 16.30 -39.27
C THR A 414 14.78 17.72 -39.35
N TRP A 415 13.86 18.06 -38.45
CA TRP A 415 13.25 19.38 -38.27
C TRP A 415 13.71 20.02 -36.97
N TYR A 416 14.84 19.56 -36.41
CA TYR A 416 15.42 20.13 -35.21
C TYR A 416 15.68 21.63 -35.40
N ASP A 417 15.38 22.39 -34.34
CA ASP A 417 15.65 23.82 -34.27
C ASP A 417 16.43 24.08 -32.98
N TYR A 418 15.75 24.24 -31.84
CA TYR A 418 16.43 24.53 -30.59
C TYR A 418 15.78 23.88 -29.36
N ASN A 419 16.63 23.23 -28.55
CA ASN A 419 16.35 22.94 -27.14
C ASN A 419 17.60 23.16 -26.30
N ALA A 420 17.41 23.58 -25.06
CA ALA A 420 18.52 23.89 -24.17
C ALA A 420 18.18 23.67 -22.70
N VAL A 421 19.22 23.53 -21.89
CA VAL A 421 19.17 23.67 -20.44
C VAL A 421 19.87 24.97 -20.05
N MET A 422 19.18 25.80 -19.29
CA MET A 422 19.63 27.10 -18.81
C MET A 422 19.68 27.11 -17.28
N VAL A 423 20.50 27.99 -16.69
CA VAL A 423 20.58 28.22 -15.25
C VAL A 423 20.60 29.71 -14.91
N THR A 424 19.99 30.07 -13.78
CA THR A 424 20.05 31.42 -13.19
C THR A 424 20.23 31.31 -11.67
N THR A 425 20.93 32.26 -11.06
CA THR A 425 21.00 32.47 -9.60
C THR A 425 20.17 33.68 -9.15
N GLY A 426 19.41 34.27 -10.07
CA GLY A 426 18.63 35.49 -9.86
C GLY A 426 17.14 35.25 -10.03
N ASP A 427 16.44 36.23 -10.59
CA ASP A 427 15.01 36.13 -10.90
C ASP A 427 14.76 34.96 -11.89
N PRO A 428 13.88 33.99 -11.56
CA PRO A 428 13.53 32.88 -12.45
C PRO A 428 12.54 33.25 -13.56
N ASP A 429 12.05 34.49 -13.62
CA ASP A 429 11.24 34.94 -14.75
C ASP A 429 12.05 34.86 -16.07
N PRO A 430 11.55 34.18 -17.13
CA PRO A 430 12.27 34.05 -18.40
C PRO A 430 12.59 35.38 -19.11
N VAL A 431 11.80 36.43 -18.88
CA VAL A 431 11.92 37.74 -19.54
C VAL A 431 12.81 38.69 -18.75
N ASN A 432 12.72 38.66 -17.42
CA ASN A 432 13.42 39.57 -16.52
C ASN A 432 14.70 38.97 -15.93
N GLY A 433 14.81 37.65 -15.90
CA GLY A 433 15.94 36.88 -15.39
C GLY A 433 17.21 36.97 -16.25
N THR A 434 18.35 36.64 -15.65
CA THR A 434 19.64 36.53 -16.37
C THR A 434 20.04 35.05 -16.44
N TRP A 435 19.78 34.44 -17.60
CA TRP A 435 20.01 33.01 -17.83
C TRP A 435 21.36 32.73 -18.51
N ILE A 436 22.00 31.64 -18.11
CA ILE A 436 23.24 31.11 -18.69
C ILE A 436 22.94 29.73 -19.29
N GLU A 437 23.29 29.51 -20.55
CA GLU A 437 23.14 28.21 -21.21
C GLU A 437 24.18 27.22 -20.68
N LEU A 438 23.70 26.08 -20.15
CA LEU A 438 24.53 24.96 -19.73
C LEU A 438 24.69 23.91 -20.83
N TRP A 439 23.66 23.75 -21.66
CA TRP A 439 23.62 22.72 -22.69
C TRP A 439 22.67 23.10 -23.82
N SER A 440 23.12 22.88 -25.06
CA SER A 440 22.29 22.79 -26.25
C SER A 440 23.04 21.97 -27.32
N PRO A 441 22.44 20.94 -27.94
CA PRO A 441 23.11 20.13 -28.94
C PRO A 441 23.00 20.72 -30.36
N ASP A 442 24.07 20.60 -31.17
CA ASP A 442 24.04 21.02 -32.60
C ASP A 442 23.04 20.21 -33.45
N SER A 443 22.69 19.00 -33.00
CA SER A 443 21.74 18.09 -33.67
C SER A 443 21.26 17.01 -32.70
N VAL A 444 20.06 16.49 -32.93
CA VAL A 444 19.43 15.47 -32.07
C VAL A 444 19.13 14.17 -32.82
N GLU A 445 18.90 13.10 -32.07
CA GLU A 445 18.50 11.79 -32.57
C GLU A 445 17.17 11.36 -31.93
N GLN A 446 16.48 10.43 -32.59
CA GLN A 446 15.19 9.92 -32.12
C GLN A 446 15.38 8.69 -31.20
N ILE A 447 16.15 8.87 -30.13
CA ILE A 447 16.44 7.89 -29.08
C ILE A 447 16.45 8.60 -27.72
N TRP A 448 16.15 7.86 -26.64
CA TRP A 448 16.40 8.36 -25.30
C TRP A 448 17.90 8.46 -25.07
N LYS A 449 18.34 9.62 -24.60
CA LYS A 449 19.73 9.90 -24.24
C LYS A 449 19.76 10.53 -22.86
N GLN A 450 20.77 10.20 -22.07
CA GLN A 450 21.04 10.88 -20.81
C GLN A 450 22.11 11.95 -21.02
N GLU A 451 21.93 13.10 -20.38
CA GLU A 451 22.94 14.15 -20.27
C GLU A 451 23.35 14.31 -18.80
N SER A 452 24.61 14.75 -18.59
CA SER A 452 25.18 15.08 -17.27
C SER A 452 25.89 16.43 -17.38
N LEU A 453 25.44 17.40 -16.59
CA LEU A 453 25.91 18.78 -16.61
C LEU A 453 26.46 19.15 -15.22
N PRO A 454 27.74 19.56 -15.11
CA PRO A 454 28.32 19.94 -13.84
C PRO A 454 27.74 21.27 -13.34
N LEU A 455 27.44 21.35 -12.05
CA LEU A 455 26.92 22.55 -11.37
C LEU A 455 27.95 23.18 -10.41
N ILE A 456 29.24 22.81 -10.56
CA ILE A 456 30.31 23.20 -9.63
C ILE A 456 30.52 24.73 -9.52
N ASP A 457 30.13 25.48 -10.55
CA ASP A 457 30.26 26.94 -10.57
C ASP A 457 29.18 27.66 -9.74
N TYR A 458 28.18 26.92 -9.24
CA TYR A 458 27.01 27.44 -8.53
C TYR A 458 26.91 26.95 -7.07
N LEU A 459 27.98 26.39 -6.50
CA LEU A 459 27.99 25.99 -5.09
C LEU A 459 27.70 27.19 -4.17
N ASN A 460 26.98 26.96 -3.08
CA ASN A 460 26.55 27.99 -2.13
C ASN A 460 25.62 29.07 -2.72
N GLU A 461 25.00 28.80 -3.88
CA GLU A 461 23.96 29.64 -4.48
C GLU A 461 22.64 28.86 -4.49
N THR A 462 21.52 29.61 -4.53
CA THR A 462 20.22 29.07 -4.94
C THR A 462 20.08 29.27 -6.44
N ILE A 463 19.90 28.18 -7.18
CA ILE A 463 19.74 28.18 -8.63
C ILE A 463 18.34 27.78 -9.06
N TYR A 464 17.97 28.18 -10.27
CA TYR A 464 16.86 27.61 -11.03
C TYR A 464 17.41 27.04 -12.33
N LEU A 465 16.93 25.87 -12.72
CA LEU A 465 17.26 25.22 -13.98
C LEU A 465 16.04 25.28 -14.90
N ALA A 466 16.23 25.62 -16.17
CA ALA A 466 15.15 25.69 -17.14
C ALA A 466 15.42 24.81 -18.36
N PHE A 467 14.40 24.08 -18.78
CA PHE A 467 14.33 23.37 -20.06
C PHE A 467 13.60 24.27 -21.05
N VAL A 468 14.33 24.71 -22.07
CA VAL A 468 13.88 25.72 -23.03
C VAL A 468 13.72 25.09 -24.40
N TYR A 469 12.57 25.34 -25.03
CA TYR A 469 12.27 24.92 -26.40
C TYR A 469 11.97 26.15 -27.26
N GLU A 470 12.54 26.20 -28.45
CA GLU A 470 12.14 27.14 -29.51
C GLU A 470 11.96 26.40 -30.85
N GLY A 471 10.94 26.79 -31.62
CA GLY A 471 10.86 26.36 -33.02
C GLY A 471 9.53 26.59 -33.71
N ASN A 472 9.53 26.49 -35.04
CA ASN A 472 8.34 26.60 -35.89
C ASN A 472 8.25 25.43 -36.88
N ASN A 473 7.19 24.63 -36.78
CA ASN A 473 7.07 23.35 -37.48
C ASN A 473 8.34 22.49 -37.32
N ALA A 474 8.86 22.46 -36.10
CA ALA A 474 10.14 21.87 -35.76
C ALA A 474 9.97 20.47 -35.13
N HIS A 475 10.89 20.11 -34.22
CA HIS A 475 10.89 18.85 -33.47
C HIS A 475 9.91 18.88 -32.29
N ALA A 476 9.61 17.73 -31.68
CA ALA A 476 9.05 17.72 -30.33
C ALA A 476 10.10 17.18 -29.35
N TRP A 477 10.10 17.71 -28.14
CA TRP A 477 11.10 17.39 -27.12
C TRP A 477 10.43 16.83 -25.87
N TYR A 478 10.98 15.73 -25.37
CA TYR A 478 10.53 15.03 -24.18
C TYR A 478 11.68 15.00 -23.18
N VAL A 479 11.39 15.27 -21.91
CA VAL A 479 12.32 15.31 -20.79
C VAL A 479 11.76 14.44 -19.68
N ASP A 480 12.63 13.64 -19.07
CA ASP A 480 12.26 12.67 -18.04
C ASP A 480 13.42 12.46 -17.07
N ASP A 481 13.15 11.87 -15.90
CA ASP A 481 14.16 11.48 -14.90
C ASP A 481 15.18 12.61 -14.60
N VAL A 482 14.69 13.79 -14.23
CA VAL A 482 15.51 14.97 -13.93
C VAL A 482 16.05 14.85 -12.51
N CYS A 483 17.35 14.71 -12.35
CA CYS A 483 17.99 14.59 -11.04
C CYS A 483 19.12 15.59 -10.84
N VAL A 484 19.18 16.21 -9.66
CA VAL A 484 20.38 16.85 -9.15
C VAL A 484 20.98 15.98 -8.06
N LYS A 485 22.25 15.62 -8.19
CA LYS A 485 22.92 14.72 -7.25
C LYS A 485 24.36 15.13 -6.98
N LYS A 486 24.86 14.72 -5.82
CA LYS A 486 26.27 14.86 -5.47
C LYS A 486 27.10 13.92 -6.34
N VAL A 487 28.25 14.42 -6.79
CA VAL A 487 29.28 13.68 -7.52
C VAL A 487 30.49 13.57 -6.61
N PHE A 488 31.00 12.35 -6.46
CA PHE A 488 32.22 12.09 -5.70
C PHE A 488 33.42 12.07 -6.65
N VAL A 489 34.46 12.80 -6.28
CA VAL A 489 35.75 12.84 -6.99
C VAL A 489 36.54 11.56 -6.70
N HIS A 490 36.46 11.07 -5.46
CA HIS A 490 37.09 9.85 -4.99
C HIS A 490 36.08 9.03 -4.18
N ASP A 491 35.67 7.87 -4.69
CA ASP A 491 34.72 6.97 -4.05
C ASP A 491 35.00 5.54 -4.50
N ALA A 492 35.29 4.65 -3.54
CA ALA A 492 35.45 3.23 -3.77
C ALA A 492 34.52 2.41 -2.86
N ALA A 493 33.65 1.62 -3.46
CA ALA A 493 32.67 0.82 -2.74
C ALA A 493 33.01 -0.68 -2.74
N ALA A 494 32.65 -1.41 -1.69
CA ALA A 494 32.43 -2.84 -1.75
C ALA A 494 30.93 -3.12 -1.96
N THR A 495 30.56 -3.96 -2.93
CA THR A 495 29.16 -4.00 -3.37
C THR A 495 28.50 -5.37 -3.38
N ALA A 496 29.26 -6.45 -3.54
CA ALA A 496 28.67 -7.80 -3.58
C ALA A 496 29.67 -8.91 -3.30
N ILE A 497 29.23 -10.01 -2.69
CA ILE A 497 29.97 -11.27 -2.73
C ILE A 497 29.68 -11.98 -4.07
N THR A 498 30.71 -12.56 -4.68
CA THR A 498 30.62 -13.30 -5.96
C THR A 498 31.09 -14.75 -5.84
N ALA A 499 31.69 -15.12 -4.71
CA ALA A 499 31.94 -16.49 -4.31
C ALA A 499 32.10 -16.57 -2.78
N PRO A 500 31.63 -17.63 -2.11
CA PRO A 500 30.94 -18.80 -2.69
C PRO A 500 29.59 -18.45 -3.32
N GLU A 501 29.18 -19.20 -4.34
CA GLU A 501 27.86 -19.03 -5.00
C GLU A 501 26.72 -19.49 -4.08
N ARG A 502 27.02 -20.45 -3.19
CA ARG A 502 26.13 -20.93 -2.13
C ARG A 502 26.30 -20.06 -0.90
N GLN A 503 25.20 -19.76 -0.22
CA GLN A 503 25.25 -19.05 1.06
C GLN A 503 25.70 -19.97 2.20
N VAL A 504 25.56 -21.29 2.01
CA VAL A 504 26.06 -22.31 2.92
C VAL A 504 27.43 -22.81 2.48
N VAL A 505 28.38 -22.78 3.41
CA VAL A 505 29.76 -23.26 3.23
C VAL A 505 29.88 -24.66 3.84
N ASP A 506 30.29 -25.63 3.03
CA ASP A 506 30.48 -27.01 3.48
C ASP A 506 31.74 -27.14 4.35
N LEU A 507 31.56 -27.50 5.62
CA LEU A 507 32.67 -27.74 6.55
C LEU A 507 33.46 -29.01 6.19
N ASP A 508 32.88 -29.92 5.42
CA ASP A 508 33.48 -31.22 5.07
C ASP A 508 34.36 -31.14 3.80
N ASP A 509 34.24 -30.08 2.97
CA ASP A 509 35.02 -29.87 1.72
C ASP A 509 36.37 -29.15 1.96
N GLY A 510 36.61 -28.65 3.18
CA GLY A 510 37.86 -27.98 3.58
C GLY A 510 37.90 -26.48 3.28
N ASP A 511 39.10 -25.94 3.02
CA ASP A 511 39.28 -24.50 2.78
C ASP A 511 38.63 -24.03 1.46
N PHE A 512 38.07 -22.83 1.43
CA PHE A 512 37.41 -22.24 0.27
C PHE A 512 37.93 -20.83 -0.08
N ASP A 513 37.53 -20.31 -1.24
CA ASP A 513 37.85 -18.94 -1.67
C ASP A 513 36.62 -18.03 -1.49
N ILE A 514 36.83 -16.85 -0.91
CA ILE A 514 35.84 -15.76 -0.84
C ILE A 514 36.18 -14.71 -1.89
N LYS A 515 35.19 -14.25 -2.65
CA LYS A 515 35.37 -13.20 -3.66
C LYS A 515 34.37 -12.07 -3.47
N VAL A 516 34.85 -10.83 -3.47
CA VAL A 516 34.03 -9.62 -3.34
C VAL A 516 34.20 -8.72 -4.57
N LYS A 517 33.10 -8.16 -5.06
CA LYS A 517 33.05 -7.12 -6.08
C LYS A 517 33.28 -5.77 -5.39
N VAL A 518 34.18 -4.99 -5.95
CA VAL A 518 34.46 -3.62 -5.52
C VAL A 518 34.45 -2.70 -6.74
N GLU A 519 34.09 -1.45 -6.52
CA GLU A 519 33.81 -0.47 -7.57
C GLU A 519 34.56 0.83 -7.32
N ASN A 520 34.84 1.57 -8.38
CA ASN A 520 35.26 2.96 -8.28
C ASN A 520 34.12 3.84 -8.80
N LEU A 521 33.42 4.49 -7.88
CA LEU A 521 32.31 5.41 -8.17
C LEU A 521 32.80 6.85 -8.28
N GLY A 522 34.08 7.10 -8.03
CA GLY A 522 34.72 8.40 -8.18
C GLY A 522 35.08 8.76 -9.62
N LEU A 523 35.27 10.06 -9.88
CA LEU A 523 35.60 10.61 -11.22
C LEU A 523 37.01 10.28 -11.74
N TYR A 524 37.94 9.82 -10.89
CA TYR A 524 39.32 9.52 -11.27
C TYR A 524 39.70 8.07 -11.00
N PRO A 525 40.68 7.49 -11.74
CA PRO A 525 41.18 6.16 -11.44
C PRO A 525 41.65 6.02 -9.99
N ALA A 526 41.17 5.00 -9.29
CA ALA A 526 41.40 4.79 -7.86
C ALA A 526 42.31 3.58 -7.59
N SER A 527 43.15 3.69 -6.56
CA SER A 527 43.92 2.57 -6.01
C SER A 527 43.69 2.53 -4.50
N PHE A 528 43.22 1.40 -3.99
CA PHE A 528 42.78 1.25 -2.60
C PHE A 528 43.03 -0.16 -2.08
N TYR A 529 42.90 -0.34 -0.76
CA TYR A 529 42.94 -1.66 -0.12
C TYR A 529 41.53 -2.18 0.14
N VAL A 530 41.39 -3.50 0.13
CA VAL A 530 40.17 -4.21 0.53
C VAL A 530 40.52 -5.13 1.69
N TYR A 531 39.91 -4.88 2.82
CA TYR A 531 40.04 -5.64 4.06
C TYR A 531 38.92 -6.66 4.12
N MET A 532 39.21 -7.87 4.61
CA MET A 532 38.19 -8.89 4.87
C MET A 532 38.34 -9.41 6.29
N THR A 533 37.25 -9.46 7.04
CA THR A 533 37.10 -10.25 8.26
C THR A 533 36.04 -11.32 8.07
N TYR A 534 36.35 -12.55 8.48
CA TYR A 534 35.40 -13.68 8.51
C TYR A 534 35.75 -14.61 9.67
N GLY A 535 34.87 -14.73 10.66
CA GLY A 535 35.18 -15.37 11.93
C GLY A 535 36.41 -14.73 12.60
N SER A 536 37.46 -15.53 12.85
CA SER A 536 38.75 -15.02 13.35
C SER A 536 39.76 -14.66 12.25
N THR A 537 39.41 -14.91 10.99
CA THR A 537 40.29 -14.69 9.85
C THR A 537 40.26 -13.23 9.42
N TYR A 538 41.45 -12.64 9.26
CA TYR A 538 41.66 -11.31 8.69
C TYR A 538 42.59 -11.38 7.49
N ARG A 539 42.24 -10.71 6.40
CA ARG A 539 43.03 -10.63 5.16
C ARG A 539 42.95 -9.24 4.54
N VAL A 540 43.96 -8.89 3.75
CA VAL A 540 44.02 -7.63 2.98
C VAL A 540 44.46 -7.91 1.56
N ARG A 541 43.88 -7.18 0.60
CA ARG A 541 44.23 -7.18 -0.82
C ARG A 541 44.27 -5.75 -1.34
N ASP A 542 45.06 -5.52 -2.37
CA ASP A 542 45.14 -4.23 -3.06
C ASP A 542 44.39 -4.28 -4.40
N VAL A 543 43.75 -3.17 -4.73
CA VAL A 543 43.19 -2.85 -6.05
C VAL A 543 43.98 -1.67 -6.61
N ASN A 544 44.47 -1.81 -7.83
CA ASN A 544 45.34 -0.80 -8.43
C ASN A 544 44.70 -0.22 -9.69
N ASN A 545 44.58 1.11 -9.72
CA ASN A 545 44.21 1.89 -10.89
C ASN A 545 42.91 1.42 -11.55
N LEU A 546 41.87 1.19 -10.73
CA LEU A 546 40.52 0.91 -11.18
C LEU A 546 39.94 2.17 -11.83
N PRO A 547 39.59 2.19 -13.13
CA PRO A 547 39.05 3.38 -13.77
C PRO A 547 37.71 3.84 -13.16
N PRO A 548 37.29 5.10 -13.39
CA PRO A 548 35.96 5.58 -12.99
C PRO A 548 34.83 4.71 -13.54
N ASN A 549 33.79 4.50 -12.76
CA ASN A 549 32.61 3.68 -13.09
C ASN A 549 32.91 2.23 -13.52
N GLU A 550 34.06 1.70 -13.11
CA GLU A 550 34.45 0.31 -13.35
C GLU A 550 34.43 -0.49 -12.05
N SER A 551 34.30 -1.80 -12.19
CA SER A 551 34.33 -2.75 -11.07
C SER A 551 35.36 -3.85 -11.27
N THR A 552 35.80 -4.45 -10.16
CA THR A 552 36.68 -5.61 -10.19
C THR A 552 36.36 -6.59 -9.06
N THR A 553 36.85 -7.83 -9.17
CA THR A 553 36.65 -8.85 -8.15
C THR A 553 37.95 -9.10 -7.39
N VAL A 554 37.90 -8.96 -6.08
CA VAL A 554 39.00 -9.26 -5.17
C VAL A 554 38.82 -10.67 -4.60
N THR A 555 39.86 -11.50 -4.72
CA THR A 555 39.84 -12.90 -4.23
C THR A 555 40.68 -13.08 -2.96
N PHE A 556 40.05 -13.61 -1.92
CA PHE A 556 40.65 -14.08 -0.68
C PHE A 556 40.68 -15.61 -0.69
N LYS A 557 41.88 -16.19 -0.69
CA LYS A 557 42.08 -17.63 -0.89
C LYS A 557 42.33 -18.39 0.40
N ASN A 558 42.00 -19.69 0.38
CA ASN A 558 42.26 -20.65 1.46
C ASN A 558 41.71 -20.14 2.81
N ILE A 559 40.41 -19.87 2.83
CA ILE A 559 39.67 -19.47 4.01
C ILE A 559 39.12 -20.72 4.68
N GLU A 560 39.43 -20.88 5.97
CA GLU A 560 38.89 -21.97 6.77
C GLU A 560 37.41 -21.68 7.08
N PRO A 561 36.50 -22.62 6.80
CA PRO A 561 35.07 -22.41 7.04
C PRO A 561 34.75 -22.44 8.53
N VAL A 562 33.77 -21.63 8.95
CA VAL A 562 33.40 -21.46 10.36
C VAL A 562 31.99 -21.97 10.59
N MET A 563 31.81 -22.89 11.54
CA MET A 563 30.51 -23.43 11.92
C MET A 563 29.52 -22.33 12.32
N GLY A 564 28.27 -22.45 11.88
CA GLY A 564 27.19 -21.52 12.17
C GLY A 564 27.18 -20.30 11.24
N LEU A 565 26.26 -19.39 11.53
CA LEU A 565 26.13 -18.12 10.81
C LEU A 565 27.28 -17.18 11.17
N ASN A 566 28.02 -16.73 10.17
CA ASN A 566 29.17 -15.83 10.35
C ASN A 566 29.12 -14.69 9.33
N VAL A 567 29.39 -13.47 9.81
CA VAL A 567 29.49 -12.28 8.96
C VAL A 567 30.88 -12.23 8.31
N ALA A 568 30.91 -12.14 6.99
CA ALA A 568 32.05 -11.72 6.20
C ALA A 568 31.93 -10.22 5.91
N THR A 569 32.81 -9.41 6.50
CA THR A 569 32.84 -7.96 6.30
C THR A 569 33.97 -7.62 5.34
N PHE A 570 33.69 -6.78 4.35
CA PHE A 570 34.65 -6.28 3.38
C PHE A 570 34.69 -4.77 3.44
N THR A 571 35.86 -4.18 3.70
CA THR A 571 36.00 -2.73 3.81
C THR A 571 36.97 -2.24 2.74
N THR A 572 36.52 -1.38 1.83
CA THR A 572 37.40 -0.58 0.96
C THR A 572 38.05 0.52 1.77
N MET A 573 39.28 0.88 1.41
CA MET A 573 40.02 1.96 2.06
C MET A 573 40.73 2.76 0.99
N LEU A 574 40.01 3.74 0.43
CA LEU A 574 40.55 4.75 -0.47
C LEU A 574 40.94 6.00 0.34
N THR A 575 42.11 6.57 0.05
CA THR A 575 42.54 7.80 0.74
C THR A 575 41.78 8.99 0.19
N GLY A 576 41.09 9.71 1.06
CA GLY A 576 40.25 10.84 0.65
C GLY A 576 38.95 10.40 0.00
N ASP A 577 38.47 9.20 0.32
CA ASP A 577 37.12 8.77 -0.02
C ASP A 577 36.09 9.77 0.51
N GLU A 578 35.13 10.13 -0.33
CA GLU A 578 34.11 11.14 -0.06
C GLU A 578 32.74 10.53 0.29
N ASN A 579 32.60 9.20 0.22
CA ASN A 579 31.38 8.46 0.54
C ASN A 579 31.63 7.25 1.46
N PRO A 580 31.92 7.45 2.76
CA PRO A 580 32.27 6.36 3.66
C PRO A 580 31.12 5.36 3.93
N GLU A 581 29.88 5.67 3.53
CA GLU A 581 28.72 4.80 3.76
C GLU A 581 28.73 3.56 2.85
N ASN A 582 29.45 3.60 1.73
CA ASN A 582 29.58 2.46 0.81
C ASN A 582 30.92 1.72 0.94
N ASP A 583 31.77 2.12 1.90
CA ASP A 583 33.09 1.54 2.10
C ASP A 583 32.98 0.09 2.61
N GLU A 584 31.89 -0.25 3.30
CA GLU A 584 31.75 -1.53 3.98
C GLU A 584 30.58 -2.37 3.42
N PHE A 585 30.87 -3.62 3.06
CA PHE A 585 29.88 -4.60 2.63
C PHE A 585 29.89 -5.81 3.56
N HIS A 586 28.70 -6.28 3.94
CA HIS A 586 28.51 -7.41 4.83
C HIS A 586 27.82 -8.54 4.07
N ALA A 587 28.36 -9.75 4.19
CA ALA A 587 27.75 -10.96 3.67
C ALA A 587 27.64 -12.01 4.77
N LEU A 588 26.45 -12.60 4.91
CA LEU A 588 26.21 -13.72 5.80
C LEU A 588 26.61 -15.03 5.10
N LEU A 589 27.48 -15.81 5.75
CA LEU A 589 27.87 -17.14 5.30
C LEU A 589 27.57 -18.15 6.42
N TYR A 590 26.84 -19.21 6.11
CA TYR A 590 26.48 -20.23 7.07
C TYR A 590 27.39 -21.45 6.91
N GLY A 591 28.29 -21.72 7.86
CA GLY A 591 29.08 -22.96 7.81
C GLY A 591 28.31 -24.13 8.41
N ALA A 592 28.11 -25.19 7.63
CA ALA A 592 27.43 -26.40 8.07
C ALA A 592 28.13 -27.64 7.51
N PRO A 593 28.13 -28.77 8.23
CA PRO A 593 28.72 -29.98 7.71
C PRO A 593 27.69 -30.74 6.86
N LEU A 594 27.98 -30.94 5.57
CA LEU A 594 26.98 -31.38 4.60
C LEU A 594 27.16 -32.83 4.12
N ASP A 595 28.19 -33.57 4.56
CA ASP A 595 28.34 -34.99 4.19
C ASP A 595 27.36 -35.91 4.95
N LYS A 596 26.08 -35.79 4.60
CA LYS A 596 24.98 -36.55 5.19
C LYS A 596 23.99 -36.95 4.09
N THR A 597 23.57 -38.21 4.11
CA THR A 597 22.51 -38.70 3.21
C THR A 597 21.14 -38.44 3.82
N ALA A 598 20.27 -37.78 3.05
CA ALA A 598 18.85 -37.61 3.32
C ALA A 598 18.01 -38.47 2.35
N TYR A 599 16.73 -38.64 2.69
CA TYR A 599 15.77 -39.43 1.93
C TYR A 599 14.47 -38.65 1.77
N ALA A 600 13.78 -38.82 0.66
CA ALA A 600 12.52 -38.14 0.35
C ALA A 600 11.74 -38.90 -0.72
N ASP A 601 10.46 -38.57 -0.89
CA ASP A 601 9.69 -38.90 -2.09
C ASP A 601 9.83 -37.77 -3.12
N VAL A 602 10.25 -38.12 -4.35
CA VAL A 602 10.29 -37.16 -5.46
C VAL A 602 8.91 -37.08 -6.09
N LEU A 603 8.20 -36.00 -5.80
CA LEU A 603 6.81 -35.80 -6.17
C LEU A 603 6.66 -35.41 -7.63
N PHE A 604 7.52 -34.50 -8.08
CA PHE A 604 7.50 -33.92 -9.42
C PHE A 604 8.92 -33.60 -9.91
N SER A 605 9.07 -33.54 -11.23
CA SER A 605 10.22 -32.92 -11.89
C SER A 605 9.77 -32.42 -13.27
N ILE A 606 10.38 -31.34 -13.77
CA ILE A 606 9.99 -30.75 -15.05
C ILE A 606 10.37 -31.63 -16.25
N ASP A 607 11.40 -32.45 -16.08
CA ASP A 607 11.87 -33.35 -17.13
C ASP A 607 11.04 -34.64 -17.13
N THR A 608 10.27 -34.85 -18.20
CA THR A 608 9.31 -35.95 -18.32
C THR A 608 9.98 -37.34 -18.33
N GLY A 609 10.37 -37.84 -17.16
CA GLY A 609 10.88 -39.20 -16.90
C GLY A 609 12.40 -39.39 -16.92
N ALA A 610 13.22 -38.33 -16.87
CA ALA A 610 14.67 -38.48 -16.71
C ALA A 610 15.11 -38.39 -15.23
N THR A 611 14.49 -37.52 -14.43
CA THR A 611 14.62 -37.54 -12.97
C THR A 611 13.80 -38.70 -12.39
N PRO A 612 14.35 -39.49 -11.45
CA PRO A 612 13.60 -40.56 -10.81
C PRO A 612 12.47 -39.99 -9.93
N THR A 613 11.22 -40.34 -10.24
CA THR A 613 10.06 -40.08 -9.36
C THR A 613 9.89 -41.21 -8.35
N GLY A 614 9.42 -40.91 -7.14
CA GLY A 614 9.26 -41.88 -6.05
C GLY A 614 10.36 -41.76 -4.99
N LEU A 615 10.40 -42.73 -4.07
CA LEU A 615 11.38 -42.76 -2.97
C LEU A 615 12.82 -42.71 -3.49
N ALA A 616 13.59 -41.75 -2.98
CA ALA A 616 14.97 -41.50 -3.38
C ALA A 616 15.84 -41.09 -2.19
N SER A 617 17.14 -40.96 -2.46
CA SER A 617 18.15 -40.44 -1.55
C SER A 617 18.95 -39.33 -2.23
N LEU A 618 19.46 -38.41 -1.43
CA LEU A 618 20.38 -37.33 -1.84
C LEU A 618 21.41 -37.10 -0.74
N ASN A 619 22.56 -36.52 -1.07
CA ASN A 619 23.52 -36.04 -0.09
C ASN A 619 23.32 -34.51 0.10
N LEU A 620 23.34 -34.01 1.33
CA LEU A 620 23.13 -32.58 1.58
C LEU A 620 24.20 -31.70 0.91
N SER A 621 25.43 -32.20 0.72
CA SER A 621 26.50 -31.47 0.00
C SER A 621 26.27 -31.37 -1.52
N ASP A 622 25.51 -32.32 -2.09
CA ASP A 622 25.19 -32.39 -3.52
C ASP A 622 23.70 -32.73 -3.75
N PRO A 623 22.79 -31.76 -3.50
CA PRO A 623 21.35 -31.98 -3.67
C PRO A 623 20.94 -32.22 -5.12
N LYS A 624 21.82 -31.95 -6.10
CA LYS A 624 21.55 -32.23 -7.53
C LYS A 624 21.61 -33.72 -7.85
N THR A 625 22.32 -34.52 -7.06
CA THR A 625 22.44 -35.95 -7.32
C THR A 625 21.39 -36.74 -6.54
N ILE A 626 20.23 -36.94 -7.15
CA ILE A 626 19.14 -37.75 -6.60
C ILE A 626 19.24 -39.20 -7.09
N THR A 627 19.26 -40.16 -6.15
CA THR A 627 19.39 -41.59 -6.44
C THR A 627 18.14 -42.35 -6.00
N PRO A 628 17.42 -43.06 -6.89
CA PRO A 628 16.22 -43.78 -6.54
C PRO A 628 16.52 -44.99 -5.66
N LEU A 629 15.61 -45.31 -4.74
CA LEU A 629 15.72 -46.51 -3.93
C LEU A 629 15.39 -47.77 -4.75
N SER A 630 15.98 -48.90 -4.38
CA SER A 630 15.98 -50.11 -5.20
C SER A 630 14.71 -50.97 -5.11
N ALA A 631 13.95 -50.84 -4.02
CA ALA A 631 12.72 -51.56 -3.80
C ALA A 631 11.57 -50.98 -4.65
N PRO A 632 10.58 -51.79 -5.05
CA PRO A 632 9.41 -51.27 -5.73
C PRO A 632 8.63 -50.30 -4.83
N ASN A 633 8.31 -49.12 -5.35
CA ASN A 633 7.39 -48.18 -4.69
C ASN A 633 5.98 -48.80 -4.64
N LEU A 634 5.41 -48.89 -3.44
CA LEU A 634 4.07 -49.47 -3.20
C LEU A 634 2.98 -48.40 -3.04
N MET A 635 3.35 -47.11 -2.96
CA MET A 635 2.40 -46.00 -2.83
C MET A 635 1.56 -45.86 -4.09
N THR A 636 0.29 -45.51 -3.90
CA THR A 636 -0.65 -45.19 -4.98
C THR A 636 -0.77 -43.69 -5.24
N GLU A 637 -0.48 -42.90 -4.21
CA GLU A 637 -0.39 -41.45 -4.18
C GLU A 637 1.02 -41.04 -3.69
N LYS A 638 1.14 -39.82 -3.16
CA LYS A 638 2.41 -39.18 -2.77
C LYS A 638 2.61 -39.18 -1.25
N LEU A 639 3.88 -39.23 -0.82
CA LEU A 639 4.28 -39.08 0.58
C LEU A 639 4.45 -37.59 0.91
N TYR A 640 3.51 -36.99 1.64
CA TYR A 640 3.51 -35.53 1.96
C TYR A 640 3.91 -35.21 3.41
N ALA A 641 4.29 -36.24 4.17
CA ALA A 641 4.68 -36.06 5.56
C ALA A 641 5.48 -37.27 6.01
N ALA A 642 6.67 -37.05 6.54
CA ALA A 642 7.46 -38.13 7.13
C ALA A 642 8.36 -37.61 8.24
N ASP A 643 8.81 -38.52 9.09
CA ASP A 643 9.92 -38.24 10.00
C ASP A 643 10.74 -39.52 10.25
N TRP A 644 11.92 -39.34 10.82
CA TRP A 644 12.75 -40.41 11.31
C TRP A 644 12.31 -40.82 12.73
N ILE A 645 11.44 -41.82 12.80
CA ILE A 645 10.80 -42.27 14.04
C ILE A 645 11.41 -43.59 14.49
N ASP A 646 11.97 -43.60 15.70
CA ASP A 646 12.53 -44.80 16.36
C ASP A 646 13.54 -45.58 15.48
N GLY A 647 14.41 -44.86 14.77
CA GLY A 647 15.46 -45.48 13.95
C GLY A 647 14.99 -45.97 12.57
N ALA A 648 13.84 -45.51 12.09
CA ALA A 648 13.33 -45.82 10.76
C ALA A 648 12.60 -44.64 10.12
N TRP A 649 12.41 -44.72 8.79
CA TRP A 649 11.65 -43.73 8.04
C TRP A 649 10.17 -44.10 8.08
N TRP A 650 9.36 -43.24 8.68
CA TRP A 650 7.91 -43.39 8.74
C TRP A 650 7.25 -42.22 8.02
N GLY A 651 6.22 -42.48 7.23
CA GLY A 651 5.54 -41.41 6.51
C GLY A 651 4.10 -41.72 6.13
N ALA A 652 3.34 -40.67 5.89
CA ALA A 652 1.93 -40.68 5.57
C ALA A 652 1.71 -40.42 4.08
N GLU A 653 1.16 -41.41 3.38
CA GLU A 653 0.71 -41.24 2.01
C GLU A 653 -0.63 -40.50 2.00
N THR A 654 -0.78 -39.49 1.16
CA THR A 654 -2.00 -38.66 1.10
C THR A 654 -3.30 -39.46 1.14
N LEU A 655 -4.13 -39.17 2.16
CA LEU A 655 -5.43 -39.82 2.42
C LEU A 655 -5.40 -41.35 2.57
N ASN A 656 -4.21 -41.96 2.59
CA ASN A 656 -4.00 -43.40 2.44
C ASN A 656 -3.20 -43.95 3.62
N ASP A 657 -2.16 -44.72 3.33
CA ASP A 657 -1.50 -45.62 4.26
C ASP A 657 -0.40 -44.92 5.05
N TRP A 658 -0.27 -45.33 6.32
CA TRP A 658 0.86 -45.04 7.19
C TRP A 658 1.96 -46.06 6.91
N TRP A 659 3.06 -45.60 6.35
CA TRP A 659 4.15 -46.44 5.85
C TRP A 659 5.33 -46.47 6.80
N HIS A 660 5.86 -47.67 7.01
CA HIS A 660 7.20 -47.89 7.50
C HIS A 660 8.12 -48.25 6.34
N ILE A 661 9.11 -47.42 6.07
CA ILE A 661 10.01 -47.49 4.91
C ILE A 661 11.42 -47.82 5.40
N LYS A 662 11.96 -48.93 4.90
CA LYS A 662 13.28 -49.39 5.31
C LYS A 662 14.37 -48.78 4.43
N ILE A 663 15.38 -48.17 5.03
CA ILE A 663 16.60 -47.75 4.34
C ILE A 663 17.67 -48.87 4.34
N PRO A 664 18.58 -48.91 3.36
CA PRO A 664 18.67 -48.00 2.20
C PRO A 664 17.85 -48.47 0.99
N ASP A 665 17.16 -49.61 1.06
CA ASP A 665 16.53 -50.20 -0.14
C ASP A 665 15.16 -49.64 -0.49
N GLY A 666 14.45 -49.01 0.45
CA GLY A 666 13.11 -48.44 0.27
C GLY A 666 11.97 -49.43 0.49
N THR A 667 12.21 -50.59 1.13
CA THR A 667 11.16 -51.60 1.34
C THR A 667 10.04 -51.05 2.24
N MET A 668 8.79 -51.06 1.75
CA MET A 668 7.64 -50.46 2.44
C MET A 668 6.75 -51.50 3.13
N THR A 669 6.28 -51.20 4.34
CA THR A 669 5.25 -51.95 5.06
C THR A 669 4.13 -50.99 5.49
N SER A 670 2.88 -51.29 5.13
CA SER A 670 1.71 -50.51 5.55
C SER A 670 1.27 -50.91 6.95
N HIS A 671 0.95 -49.92 7.78
CA HIS A 671 0.58 -50.08 9.19
C HIS A 671 -0.86 -49.68 9.50
N GLY A 672 -1.62 -49.23 8.50
CA GLY A 672 -2.99 -48.75 8.64
C GLY A 672 -3.24 -47.57 7.72
N THR A 673 -4.49 -47.14 7.61
CA THR A 673 -4.88 -45.99 6.81
C THR A 673 -5.26 -44.85 7.75
N HIS A 674 -4.68 -43.66 7.57
CA HIS A 674 -4.93 -42.51 8.45
C HIS A 674 -6.05 -41.58 7.94
N GLY A 675 -6.25 -41.51 6.61
CA GLY A 675 -7.41 -40.85 5.99
C GLY A 675 -7.42 -39.31 6.02
N LEU A 676 -6.29 -38.66 6.28
CA LEU A 676 -6.15 -37.20 6.29
C LEU A 676 -5.21 -36.71 5.19
N GLN A 677 -5.37 -35.46 4.76
CA GLN A 677 -4.37 -34.75 3.95
C GLN A 677 -3.37 -34.13 4.93
N LEU A 678 -2.32 -34.87 5.29
CA LEU A 678 -1.29 -34.35 6.20
C LEU A 678 -0.28 -33.53 5.40
N GLY A 679 0.13 -32.40 5.98
CA GLY A 679 1.22 -31.56 5.47
C GLY A 679 2.53 -31.80 6.19
N GLY A 680 2.57 -32.54 7.31
CA GLY A 680 3.84 -32.79 8.00
C GLY A 680 3.66 -33.73 9.18
N VAL A 681 4.75 -34.40 9.57
CA VAL A 681 4.83 -35.29 10.73
C VAL A 681 6.14 -35.02 11.46
N ALA A 682 6.10 -35.00 12.80
CA ALA A 682 7.30 -34.87 13.63
C ALA A 682 7.21 -35.72 14.89
N TRP A 683 8.29 -36.38 15.28
CA TRP A 683 8.33 -37.22 16.47
C TRP A 683 9.05 -36.53 17.64
N ASP A 684 8.38 -36.47 18.78
CA ASP A 684 8.97 -36.14 20.08
C ASP A 684 9.40 -37.44 20.79
N PRO A 685 10.70 -37.78 20.80
CA PRO A 685 11.19 -39.00 21.43
C PRO A 685 11.16 -38.97 22.96
N TYR A 686 10.98 -37.80 23.58
CA TYR A 686 10.98 -37.68 25.04
C TYR A 686 9.63 -38.04 25.63
N ASN A 687 8.55 -37.69 24.93
CA ASN A 687 7.18 -38.03 25.32
C ASN A 687 6.60 -39.19 24.51
N ASP A 688 7.33 -39.66 23.50
CA ASP A 688 6.92 -40.68 22.52
C ASP A 688 5.60 -40.30 21.82
N ILE A 689 5.55 -39.07 21.30
CA ILE A 689 4.39 -38.49 20.62
C ILE A 689 4.75 -38.23 19.16
N VAL A 690 3.91 -38.67 18.24
CA VAL A 690 4.01 -38.34 16.81
C VAL A 690 3.00 -37.22 16.52
N TYR A 691 3.49 -36.01 16.32
CA TYR A 691 2.67 -34.88 15.89
C TYR A 691 2.43 -34.93 14.39
N ALA A 692 1.29 -34.42 13.94
CA ALA A 692 0.97 -34.24 12.52
C ALA A 692 0.13 -32.97 12.30
N CYS A 693 0.12 -32.43 11.08
CA CYS A 693 -0.68 -31.24 10.74
C CYS A 693 -1.45 -31.39 9.41
N THR A 694 -2.57 -30.68 9.27
CA THR A 694 -3.39 -30.59 8.02
C THR A 694 -3.33 -29.21 7.34
N GLY A 695 -2.46 -28.32 7.83
CA GLY A 695 -2.40 -26.91 7.45
C GLY A 695 -2.67 -26.00 8.65
N THR A 696 -3.89 -26.06 9.17
CA THR A 696 -4.36 -25.18 10.27
C THR A 696 -4.62 -25.93 11.58
N GLU A 697 -4.61 -27.26 11.58
CA GLU A 697 -4.87 -28.06 12.77
C GLU A 697 -3.67 -28.93 13.14
N LEU A 698 -3.52 -29.22 14.44
CA LEU A 698 -2.53 -30.15 14.97
C LEU A 698 -3.20 -31.46 15.44
N TYR A 699 -2.56 -32.57 15.12
CA TYR A 699 -2.97 -33.94 15.47
C TYR A 699 -1.85 -34.67 16.21
N ILE A 700 -2.23 -35.74 16.92
CA ILE A 700 -1.33 -36.79 17.39
C ILE A 700 -1.67 -38.07 16.64
N LEU A 701 -0.68 -38.74 16.05
CA LEU A 701 -0.83 -40.04 15.43
C LEU A 701 -0.48 -41.15 16.41
N ASP A 702 -1.26 -42.23 16.38
CA ASP A 702 -0.82 -43.50 16.95
C ASP A 702 0.32 -44.06 16.09
N LYS A 703 1.53 -44.12 16.66
CA LYS A 703 2.76 -44.50 15.95
C LYS A 703 2.66 -45.86 15.25
N GLU A 704 1.94 -46.82 15.83
CA GLU A 704 1.88 -48.20 15.34
C GLU A 704 0.84 -48.40 14.22
N THR A 705 -0.21 -47.57 14.20
CA THR A 705 -1.37 -47.74 13.30
C THR A 705 -1.62 -46.56 12.36
N GLY A 706 -1.04 -45.39 12.65
CA GLY A 706 -1.27 -44.14 11.95
C GLY A 706 -2.62 -43.47 12.28
N GLU A 707 -3.41 -43.99 13.23
CA GLU A 707 -4.71 -43.41 13.56
C GLU A 707 -4.56 -41.98 14.15
N PRO A 708 -5.19 -40.95 13.54
CA PRO A 708 -5.05 -39.57 13.97
C PRO A 708 -6.03 -39.19 15.10
N THR A 709 -5.55 -38.39 16.05
CA THR A 709 -6.34 -37.75 17.11
C THR A 709 -6.15 -36.23 17.07
N LEU A 710 -7.20 -35.49 16.75
CA LEU A 710 -7.18 -34.01 16.70
C LEU A 710 -6.86 -33.42 18.08
N GLN A 711 -5.88 -32.52 18.13
CA GLN A 711 -5.62 -31.66 19.30
C GLN A 711 -6.43 -30.37 19.23
N GLY A 712 -6.47 -29.73 18.06
CA GLY A 712 -7.28 -28.53 17.80
C GLY A 712 -6.67 -27.62 16.74
N ASP A 713 -7.29 -26.46 16.57
CA ASP A 713 -6.87 -25.40 15.63
C ASP A 713 -5.65 -24.63 16.15
N LEU A 714 -4.74 -24.27 15.24
CA LEU A 714 -3.56 -23.46 15.51
C LEU A 714 -3.88 -21.97 15.49
N SER A 715 -3.09 -21.18 16.22
CA SER A 715 -3.19 -19.70 16.26
C SER A 715 -1.86 -19.03 15.97
N TRP A 716 -1.85 -17.91 15.25
CA TRP A 716 -0.66 -17.35 14.60
C TRP A 716 -0.24 -16.02 15.22
N TRP A 717 1.04 -15.89 15.56
CA TRP A 717 1.59 -14.73 16.26
C TRP A 717 2.94 -14.31 15.70
N LEU A 718 3.16 -12.99 15.60
CA LEU A 718 4.41 -12.36 15.21
C LEU A 718 4.83 -11.36 16.30
N PHE A 719 6.03 -11.52 16.86
CA PHE A 719 6.56 -10.66 17.93
C PHE A 719 5.62 -10.43 19.13
N GLY A 720 4.72 -11.39 19.40
CA GLY A 720 3.75 -11.32 20.50
C GLY A 720 2.40 -10.70 20.13
N ASP A 721 2.20 -10.28 18.88
CA ASP A 721 0.94 -9.79 18.35
C ASP A 721 0.26 -10.84 17.45
N PRO A 722 -1.09 -10.96 17.50
CA PRO A 722 -1.81 -11.94 16.70
C PRO A 722 -1.81 -11.51 15.23
N LEU A 723 -1.58 -12.46 14.33
CA LEU A 723 -1.64 -12.22 12.89
C LEU A 723 -3.10 -12.21 12.39
N PRO A 724 -3.43 -11.37 11.38
CA PRO A 724 -4.80 -11.17 10.92
C PRO A 724 -5.35 -12.34 10.10
N GLU A 725 -4.48 -13.09 9.42
CA GLU A 725 -4.86 -14.23 8.57
C GLU A 725 -4.33 -15.55 9.16
N GLU A 726 -5.02 -16.66 8.85
CA GLU A 726 -4.53 -17.99 9.23
C GLU A 726 -3.37 -18.38 8.30
N GLY A 727 -2.28 -18.91 8.87
CA GLY A 727 -1.23 -19.57 8.10
C GLY A 727 -1.67 -20.96 7.61
N THR A 728 -0.86 -21.53 6.71
CA THR A 728 -0.98 -22.89 6.19
C THR A 728 0.33 -23.65 6.37
N LEU A 729 0.39 -24.54 7.38
CA LEU A 729 1.54 -25.43 7.58
C LEU A 729 1.63 -26.51 6.50
N VAL A 730 2.81 -26.62 5.90
CA VAL A 730 3.17 -27.65 4.91
C VAL A 730 4.32 -28.54 5.36
N GLY A 731 4.75 -28.43 6.62
CA GLY A 731 5.80 -29.27 7.19
C GLY A 731 5.93 -29.01 8.68
N ILE A 732 6.31 -30.02 9.46
CA ILE A 732 6.66 -29.87 10.88
C ILE A 732 7.89 -30.70 11.20
N ALA A 733 8.72 -30.22 12.13
CA ALA A 733 9.94 -30.90 12.54
C ALA A 733 10.21 -30.64 14.02
N PHE A 734 10.71 -31.66 14.73
CA PHE A 734 11.01 -31.56 16.16
C PHE A 734 12.52 -31.47 16.38
N ASP A 735 12.98 -30.42 17.06
CA ASP A 735 14.38 -30.35 17.50
C ASP A 735 14.54 -31.10 18.83
N ASN A 736 15.34 -32.18 18.83
CA ASN A 736 15.61 -32.95 20.05
C ASN A 736 16.45 -32.17 21.07
N ALA A 737 17.27 -31.22 20.62
CA ALA A 737 18.15 -30.44 21.50
C ALA A 737 17.34 -29.40 22.29
N SER A 738 16.54 -28.58 21.61
CA SER A 738 15.71 -27.56 22.25
C SER A 738 14.36 -28.08 22.74
N ARG A 739 13.93 -29.27 22.31
CA ARG A 739 12.59 -29.86 22.57
C ARG A 739 11.47 -28.95 22.06
N THR A 740 11.64 -28.46 20.84
CA THR A 740 10.72 -27.51 20.22
C THR A 740 10.20 -28.09 18.93
N LEU A 741 8.88 -28.01 18.75
CA LEU A 741 8.23 -28.32 17.50
C LEU A 741 8.26 -27.07 16.62
N TYR A 742 8.71 -27.20 15.39
CA TYR A 742 8.73 -26.14 14.39
C TYR A 742 7.72 -26.48 13.28
N GLY A 743 7.16 -25.45 12.66
CA GLY A 743 6.28 -25.54 11.50
C GLY A 743 6.78 -24.68 10.34
N LEU A 744 6.72 -25.22 9.14
CA LEU A 744 6.98 -24.54 7.87
C LEU A 744 5.65 -24.06 7.30
N ASP A 745 5.53 -22.76 7.07
CA ASP A 745 4.30 -22.11 6.62
C ASP A 745 4.47 -21.47 5.25
N VAL A 746 3.52 -21.68 4.34
CA VAL A 746 3.50 -21.09 2.98
C VAL A 746 2.56 -19.89 2.85
N GLY A 747 1.80 -19.53 3.89
CA GLY A 747 0.96 -18.33 3.86
C GLY A 747 1.77 -17.07 4.12
N TYR A 748 2.75 -17.18 5.02
CA TYR A 748 3.66 -16.14 5.46
C TYR A 748 5.11 -16.39 5.01
N ASP A 749 5.36 -17.47 4.28
CA ASP A 749 6.70 -17.92 3.89
C ASP A 749 7.67 -17.95 5.08
N ALA A 750 7.28 -18.58 6.20
CA ALA A 750 8.00 -18.41 7.45
C ALA A 750 8.07 -19.68 8.31
N ILE A 751 9.01 -19.65 9.26
CA ILE A 751 9.19 -20.72 10.26
C ILE A 751 8.56 -20.30 11.57
N PHE A 752 7.71 -21.17 12.10
CA PHE A 752 7.00 -20.97 13.36
C PHE A 752 7.47 -21.96 14.41
N LYS A 753 7.56 -21.53 15.66
CA LYS A 753 7.59 -22.41 16.84
C LYS A 753 6.16 -22.76 17.22
N ILE A 754 5.87 -24.04 17.35
CA ILE A 754 4.56 -24.55 17.75
C ILE A 754 4.63 -24.98 19.21
N ASN A 755 3.74 -24.43 20.03
CA ASN A 755 3.51 -24.94 21.38
C ASN A 755 2.37 -25.97 21.36
N PRO A 756 2.65 -27.28 21.46
CA PRO A 756 1.63 -28.32 21.31
C PRO A 756 0.59 -28.33 22.44
N ASN A 757 0.81 -27.61 23.55
CA ASN A 757 -0.14 -27.53 24.65
C ASN A 757 -1.12 -26.36 24.50
N THR A 758 -0.67 -25.24 23.90
CA THR A 758 -1.49 -24.04 23.72
C THR A 758 -1.99 -23.87 22.29
N LEU A 759 -1.43 -24.64 21.33
CA LEU A 759 -1.68 -24.55 19.90
C LEU A 759 -1.29 -23.18 19.31
N GLU A 760 -0.31 -22.53 19.94
CA GLU A 760 0.25 -21.26 19.48
C GLU A 760 1.42 -21.50 18.52
N CYS A 761 1.36 -20.89 17.35
CA CYS A 761 2.43 -20.76 16.36
C CYS A 761 3.03 -19.35 16.48
N SER A 762 4.26 -19.26 16.99
CA SER A 762 5.00 -18.00 17.13
C SER A 762 6.11 -17.94 16.07
N ALA A 763 6.08 -16.95 15.18
CA ALA A 763 7.07 -16.80 14.11
C ALA A 763 8.49 -16.59 14.68
N LEU A 764 9.51 -17.12 14.00
CA LEU A 764 10.92 -16.83 14.27
C LEU A 764 11.38 -15.48 13.71
N GLY A 765 10.66 -14.95 12.72
CA GLY A 765 10.93 -13.73 11.96
C GLY A 765 9.88 -13.57 10.85
N TYR A 766 10.00 -12.53 10.00
CA TYR A 766 8.94 -12.21 9.04
C TYR A 766 8.89 -13.16 7.84
N THR A 767 10.04 -13.61 7.31
CA THR A 767 10.09 -14.45 6.10
C THR A 767 11.35 -15.31 6.06
N LEU A 768 11.23 -16.49 5.44
CA LEU A 768 12.28 -17.42 5.07
C LEU A 768 13.25 -16.79 4.04
N GLY A 769 12.85 -15.70 3.37
CA GLY A 769 13.59 -15.06 2.29
C GLY A 769 13.33 -15.66 0.92
N TRP A 770 12.35 -16.55 0.81
CA TRP A 770 11.96 -17.28 -0.40
C TRP A 770 10.43 -17.37 -0.48
N ASP A 771 9.86 -17.10 -1.67
CA ASP A 771 8.43 -17.28 -1.97
C ASP A 771 8.16 -18.78 -2.20
N ILE A 772 7.79 -19.47 -1.12
CA ILE A 772 7.71 -20.92 -1.09
C ILE A 772 6.32 -21.40 -1.46
N HIS A 773 6.24 -22.43 -2.29
CA HIS A 773 5.00 -23.02 -2.76
C HIS A 773 4.68 -24.37 -2.10
N TYR A 774 3.46 -24.87 -2.35
CA TYR A 774 2.99 -26.16 -1.84
C TYR A 774 3.90 -27.34 -2.28
N ALA A 775 4.04 -28.34 -1.39
CA ALA A 775 4.83 -29.58 -1.53
C ALA A 775 6.31 -29.45 -1.14
N GLN A 776 6.55 -29.38 0.17
CA GLN A 776 7.85 -29.22 0.81
C GLN A 776 7.84 -29.97 2.13
N ASP A 777 8.99 -30.37 2.63
CA ASP A 777 9.09 -30.92 3.97
C ASP A 777 10.40 -30.46 4.63
N MET A 778 10.48 -30.59 5.95
CA MET A 778 11.64 -30.15 6.70
C MET A 778 12.05 -31.15 7.77
N ALA A 779 13.36 -31.28 7.97
CA ALA A 779 13.91 -32.20 8.95
C ALA A 779 15.15 -31.61 9.63
N PHE A 780 15.27 -31.90 10.93
CA PHE A 780 16.51 -31.64 11.66
C PHE A 780 17.51 -32.77 11.41
N ASP A 781 18.76 -32.41 11.10
CA ASP A 781 19.87 -33.30 11.38
C ASP A 781 20.11 -33.28 12.90
N GLN A 782 19.57 -34.27 13.60
CA GLN A 782 19.63 -34.33 15.06
C GLN A 782 21.06 -34.54 15.60
N ASP A 783 22.03 -34.92 14.77
CA ASP A 783 23.43 -34.98 15.18
C ASP A 783 24.05 -33.57 15.31
N THR A 784 23.56 -32.59 14.55
CA THR A 784 24.08 -31.20 14.52
C THR A 784 23.10 -30.17 15.09
N GLY A 785 21.81 -30.48 15.15
CA GLY A 785 20.74 -29.56 15.53
C GLY A 785 20.37 -28.56 14.43
N LEU A 786 20.79 -28.81 13.18
CA LEU A 786 20.51 -27.93 12.04
C LEU A 786 19.24 -28.35 11.33
N LEU A 787 18.38 -27.38 11.01
CA LEU A 787 17.13 -27.57 10.28
C LEU A 787 17.38 -27.39 8.78
N TYR A 788 16.93 -28.37 7.99
CA TYR A 788 16.98 -28.33 6.54
C TYR A 788 15.57 -28.42 5.96
N ILE A 789 15.35 -27.72 4.84
CA ILE A 789 14.08 -27.72 4.13
C ILE A 789 14.32 -28.17 2.70
N ALA A 790 13.55 -29.17 2.25
CA ALA A 790 13.36 -29.45 0.84
C ALA A 790 12.28 -28.51 0.31
N ALA A 791 12.70 -27.35 -0.17
CA ALA A 791 11.81 -26.26 -0.57
C ALA A 791 11.53 -26.27 -2.08
N CYS A 792 10.44 -25.64 -2.48
CA CYS A 792 10.09 -25.35 -3.87
C CYS A 792 9.52 -23.93 -4.00
N THR A 793 9.90 -23.23 -5.04
CA THR A 793 9.19 -22.02 -5.47
C THR A 793 8.28 -22.40 -6.64
N GLN A 794 7.61 -21.41 -7.22
CA GLN A 794 6.80 -21.60 -8.43
C GLN A 794 7.62 -22.19 -9.61
N THR A 795 8.94 -21.99 -9.61
CA THR A 795 9.82 -22.36 -10.72
C THR A 795 11.01 -23.23 -10.33
N ASP A 796 11.31 -23.45 -9.04
CA ASP A 796 12.57 -24.08 -8.63
C ASP A 796 12.46 -24.90 -7.34
N GLY A 797 12.86 -26.17 -7.40
CA GLY A 797 13.13 -27.00 -6.22
C GLY A 797 14.55 -26.82 -5.67
N MET A 798 14.70 -26.71 -4.34
CA MET A 798 15.98 -26.43 -3.69
C MET A 798 16.10 -26.96 -2.26
N LEU A 799 17.35 -27.16 -1.81
CA LEU A 799 17.67 -27.46 -0.43
C LEU A 799 18.14 -26.19 0.30
N LEU A 800 17.46 -25.87 1.40
CA LEU A 800 17.77 -24.73 2.27
C LEU A 800 18.23 -25.21 3.64
N LEU A 801 19.12 -24.44 4.28
CA LEU A 801 19.43 -24.54 5.70
C LEU A 801 18.81 -23.35 6.43
N VAL A 802 18.10 -23.59 7.53
CA VAL A 802 17.38 -22.54 8.26
C VAL A 802 18.16 -22.09 9.49
N ASN A 803 18.25 -20.78 9.70
CA ASN A 803 18.75 -20.25 10.96
C ASN A 803 17.70 -20.33 12.08
N THR A 804 17.83 -21.31 12.96
CA THR A 804 16.97 -21.48 14.14
C THR A 804 17.62 -21.06 15.45
N SER A 805 18.86 -20.54 15.42
CA SER A 805 19.69 -20.39 16.62
C SER A 805 20.40 -19.04 16.81
N TYR A 806 20.53 -18.20 15.78
CA TYR A 806 21.26 -16.93 15.85
C TYR A 806 20.34 -15.75 15.55
N GLU A 807 20.10 -14.93 16.57
CA GLU A 807 19.41 -13.65 16.46
C GLU A 807 20.35 -12.59 15.84
N HIS A 808 19.94 -11.93 14.74
CA HIS A 808 20.64 -10.78 14.18
C HIS A 808 19.69 -9.62 13.83
N ILE A 809 20.25 -8.42 13.79
CA ILE A 809 19.56 -7.16 13.52
C ILE A 809 20.08 -6.63 12.19
N TYR A 810 19.19 -6.22 11.28
CA TYR A 810 19.57 -5.47 10.08
C TYR A 810 19.76 -3.99 10.42
N ASP A 811 20.69 -3.31 9.76
CA ASP A 811 21.10 -1.94 10.12
C ASP A 811 19.95 -0.91 10.12
N ASP A 812 18.84 -1.23 9.44
CA ASP A 812 17.63 -0.43 9.24
C ASP A 812 16.40 -0.91 10.05
N GLU A 813 16.50 -2.02 10.79
CA GLU A 813 15.35 -2.60 11.49
C GLU A 813 15.59 -2.73 13.01
N PRO A 814 14.62 -2.38 13.87
CA PRO A 814 14.82 -2.43 15.32
C PRO A 814 14.69 -3.85 15.90
N ASN A 815 14.18 -4.81 15.14
CA ASN A 815 13.88 -6.16 15.61
C ASN A 815 15.00 -7.14 15.30
N SER A 816 15.13 -8.16 16.14
CA SER A 816 16.01 -9.28 15.85
C SER A 816 15.26 -10.34 15.04
N TYR A 817 15.87 -10.80 13.95
CA TYR A 817 15.30 -11.78 13.03
C TYR A 817 15.99 -13.15 13.17
N MET A 818 15.22 -14.19 12.90
CA MET A 818 15.64 -15.59 12.74
C MET A 818 14.68 -16.26 11.74
N GLY A 819 14.98 -17.51 11.37
CA GLY A 819 14.12 -18.33 10.52
C GLY A 819 14.37 -18.17 9.02
N GLU A 820 15.34 -17.34 8.63
CA GLU A 820 15.74 -17.20 7.23
C GLU A 820 16.46 -18.46 6.70
N GLY A 821 16.23 -18.74 5.41
CA GLY A 821 16.74 -19.90 4.70
C GLY A 821 17.95 -19.56 3.83
N TYR A 822 19.04 -20.29 4.01
CA TYR A 822 20.29 -20.15 3.26
C TYR A 822 20.39 -21.26 2.21
N LEU A 823 20.60 -20.88 0.95
CA LEU A 823 20.67 -21.83 -0.15
C LEU A 823 21.91 -22.73 -0.06
N ILE A 824 21.68 -24.04 0.00
CA ILE A 824 22.71 -25.07 -0.20
C ILE A 824 22.82 -25.38 -1.69
N GLY A 825 21.70 -25.59 -2.37
CA GLY A 825 21.69 -25.77 -3.81
C GLY A 825 20.34 -26.26 -4.36
N SER A 826 20.11 -26.01 -5.64
CA SER A 826 18.90 -26.48 -6.34
C SER A 826 18.91 -27.99 -6.54
N PHE A 827 17.72 -28.59 -6.53
CA PHE A 827 17.51 -29.96 -6.98
C PHE A 827 17.64 -30.07 -8.50
N ILE A 828 17.87 -31.29 -8.99
CA ILE A 828 17.96 -31.54 -10.43
C ILE A 828 16.59 -31.35 -11.11
N ASN A 829 16.57 -30.64 -12.24
CA ASN A 829 15.36 -30.43 -13.05
C ASN A 829 14.15 -29.93 -12.25
N GLU A 830 14.40 -28.98 -11.33
CA GLU A 830 13.37 -28.35 -10.51
C GLU A 830 12.53 -29.38 -9.73
N ALA A 831 13.15 -30.49 -9.33
CA ALA A 831 12.44 -31.57 -8.64
C ALA A 831 11.85 -31.09 -7.31
N GLU A 832 10.62 -31.50 -7.03
CA GLU A 832 9.90 -31.22 -5.79
C GLU A 832 9.95 -32.47 -4.89
N LEU A 833 10.38 -32.28 -3.64
CA LEU A 833 10.66 -33.35 -2.68
C LEU A 833 9.84 -33.13 -1.42
N ASP A 834 9.28 -34.21 -0.90
CA ASP A 834 8.47 -34.22 0.33
C ASP A 834 8.69 -35.55 1.08
N GLY A 835 8.16 -35.71 2.29
CA GLY A 835 8.51 -36.80 3.19
C GLY A 835 10.00 -36.84 3.49
N PHE A 836 10.61 -35.67 3.63
CA PHE A 836 12.04 -35.46 3.73
C PHE A 836 12.54 -35.85 5.11
N VAL A 837 13.51 -36.78 5.18
CA VAL A 837 14.06 -37.27 6.45
C VAL A 837 15.59 -37.29 6.42
N ILE A 838 16.18 -36.94 7.56
CA ILE A 838 17.61 -37.07 7.82
C ILE A 838 17.81 -38.13 8.91
N PRO A 839 18.31 -39.33 8.57
CA PRO A 839 18.51 -40.37 9.56
C PRO A 839 19.52 -40.00 10.64
N TYR A 840 19.13 -40.22 11.89
CA TYR A 840 19.97 -40.00 13.07
C TYR A 840 19.81 -41.14 14.06
N GLY A 841 20.74 -41.25 15.02
CA GLY A 841 20.61 -42.23 16.10
C GLY A 841 20.57 -43.69 15.63
N ILE A 842 21.00 -43.99 14.39
CA ILE A 842 21.24 -45.37 13.94
C ILE A 842 22.14 -45.99 15.01
N PRO A 843 21.71 -47.07 15.70
CA PRO A 843 22.52 -47.66 16.72
C PRO A 843 23.86 -48.03 16.11
N VAL A 844 24.94 -47.41 16.59
CA VAL A 844 26.27 -47.97 16.41
C VAL A 844 26.26 -49.28 17.19
N ILE A 845 25.79 -50.35 16.56
CA ILE A 845 26.09 -51.68 17.05
C ILE A 845 27.59 -51.82 16.78
N THR A 846 28.39 -51.47 17.78
CA THR A 846 29.83 -51.62 17.70
C THR A 846 30.09 -53.12 17.52
N PRO A 847 30.77 -53.54 16.44
CA PRO A 847 31.09 -54.95 16.28
C PRO A 847 31.89 -55.41 17.50
N GLU A 848 31.43 -56.43 18.20
CA GLU A 848 32.10 -57.02 19.37
C GLU A 848 33.38 -57.72 18.90
N LEU A 849 34.45 -56.93 18.85
CA LEU A 849 35.72 -57.37 18.32
C LEU A 849 36.42 -58.34 19.27
N SER A 850 36.64 -59.55 18.80
CA SER A 850 37.53 -60.53 19.38
C SER A 850 38.72 -60.78 18.45
N ILE A 851 39.86 -61.15 19.03
CA ILE A 851 41.06 -61.51 18.27
C ILE A 851 41.49 -62.93 18.65
N ALA A 852 41.73 -63.77 17.64
CA ALA A 852 42.27 -65.11 17.80
C ALA A 852 43.80 -65.08 17.90
N LEU A 853 44.37 -66.17 18.43
CA LEU A 853 45.83 -66.31 18.63
C LEU A 853 46.66 -66.26 17.34
N ASP A 854 46.04 -66.39 16.17
CA ASP A 854 46.66 -66.37 14.85
C ASP A 854 46.51 -65.04 14.10
N GLY A 855 46.00 -64.00 14.79
CA GLY A 855 45.78 -62.66 14.24
C GLY A 855 44.45 -62.45 13.53
N THR A 856 43.54 -63.42 13.60
CA THR A 856 42.19 -63.27 13.04
C THR A 856 41.31 -62.46 13.97
N LEU A 857 40.92 -61.28 13.52
CA LEU A 857 39.85 -60.47 14.09
C LEU A 857 38.49 -61.08 13.72
N ASN A 858 37.58 -61.21 14.68
CA ASN A 858 36.20 -61.67 14.47
C ASN A 858 35.25 -60.74 15.22
N TRP A 859 34.07 -60.50 14.67
CA TRP A 859 33.02 -59.69 15.30
C TRP A 859 31.63 -60.24 14.96
N ASN A 860 30.60 -59.84 15.69
CA ASN A 860 29.21 -60.16 15.34
C ASN A 860 28.78 -59.39 14.09
N ASP A 861 27.87 -59.96 13.31
CA ASP A 861 27.25 -59.23 12.21
C ASP A 861 26.33 -58.14 12.76
N VAL A 862 26.50 -56.92 12.28
CA VAL A 862 25.73 -55.75 12.70
C VAL A 862 24.86 -55.18 11.57
N GLY A 863 24.74 -55.90 10.45
CA GLY A 863 23.86 -55.52 9.35
C GLY A 863 24.41 -54.44 8.42
N THR A 864 25.74 -54.22 8.43
CA THR A 864 26.44 -53.26 7.56
C THR A 864 26.98 -53.96 6.30
N PRO A 865 27.05 -53.28 5.13
CA PRO A 865 27.51 -53.91 3.88
C PRO A 865 29.00 -54.30 3.90
N TYR A 866 29.80 -53.62 4.70
CA TYR A 866 31.21 -53.96 4.93
C TYR A 866 31.74 -53.33 6.23
N TYR A 867 32.90 -53.80 6.67
CA TYR A 867 33.58 -53.37 7.89
C TYR A 867 34.94 -52.78 7.55
N ASN A 868 35.29 -51.65 8.17
CA ASN A 868 36.59 -51.01 8.07
C ASN A 868 37.46 -51.41 9.26
N ILE A 869 38.70 -51.84 8.99
CA ILE A 869 39.68 -52.23 9.99
C ILE A 869 40.75 -51.15 10.09
N TYR A 870 41.02 -50.73 11.31
CA TYR A 870 42.09 -49.80 11.67
C TYR A 870 43.07 -50.47 12.62
N ARG A 871 44.31 -49.99 12.62
CA ARG A 871 45.41 -50.50 13.43
C ARG A 871 46.22 -49.36 14.04
N SER A 872 46.64 -49.50 15.29
CA SER A 872 47.57 -48.58 15.96
C SER A 872 48.60 -49.34 16.81
N ALA A 873 49.77 -48.74 17.03
CA ALA A 873 50.72 -49.18 18.05
C ALA A 873 50.36 -48.66 19.46
N ASP A 874 49.48 -47.66 19.54
CA ASP A 874 48.96 -47.03 20.76
C ASP A 874 47.47 -47.36 20.95
N PRO A 875 47.01 -47.81 22.14
CA PRO A 875 45.62 -48.19 22.35
C PRO A 875 44.63 -47.03 22.32
N TYR A 876 45.09 -45.79 22.50
CA TYR A 876 44.26 -44.61 22.72
C TYR A 876 44.34 -43.59 21.58
N SER A 877 45.26 -43.72 20.62
CA SER A 877 45.42 -42.78 19.51
C SER A 877 46.17 -43.39 18.32
N GLY A 878 46.23 -42.69 17.18
CA GLY A 878 47.10 -43.08 16.05
C GLY A 878 46.62 -44.27 15.22
N TYR A 879 45.31 -44.54 15.19
CA TYR A 879 44.73 -45.59 14.37
C TYR A 879 44.75 -45.21 12.88
N SER A 880 45.42 -46.03 12.06
CA SER A 880 45.44 -45.91 10.61
C SER A 880 44.59 -47.00 9.97
N PHE A 881 43.85 -46.67 8.91
CA PHE A 881 43.10 -47.64 8.10
C PHE A 881 44.03 -48.71 7.51
N VAL A 882 43.60 -49.97 7.51
CA VAL A 882 44.41 -51.09 6.99
C VAL A 882 43.67 -52.02 6.01
N ALA A 883 42.33 -52.12 6.07
CA ALA A 883 41.54 -52.93 5.14
C ALA A 883 40.04 -52.67 5.30
N SER A 884 39.25 -53.10 4.30
CA SER A 884 37.80 -53.27 4.40
C SER A 884 37.42 -54.70 4.02
N THR A 885 36.35 -55.25 4.62
CA THR A 885 35.85 -56.61 4.33
C THR A 885 34.33 -56.68 4.49
N PRO A 886 33.60 -57.39 3.61
CA PRO A 886 32.18 -57.68 3.82
C PRO A 886 31.95 -58.79 4.85
N ASN A 887 33.01 -59.50 5.25
CA ASN A 887 32.91 -60.62 6.18
C ASN A 887 32.96 -60.12 7.64
N THR A 888 32.40 -60.89 8.56
CA THR A 888 32.50 -60.64 10.01
C THR A 888 33.83 -61.08 10.64
N TYR A 889 34.85 -61.23 9.80
CA TYR A 889 36.21 -61.60 10.22
C TYR A 889 37.24 -61.01 9.25
N TRP A 890 38.46 -60.79 9.77
CA TRP A 890 39.62 -60.36 9.00
C TRP A 890 40.92 -60.84 9.64
N ARG A 891 41.86 -61.37 8.85
CA ARG A 891 43.15 -61.83 9.35
C ARG A 891 44.23 -60.83 8.97
N ASP A 892 44.97 -60.28 9.95
CA ASP A 892 46.09 -59.39 9.65
C ASP A 892 47.18 -60.16 8.86
N PRO A 893 47.44 -59.82 7.58
CA PRO A 893 48.46 -60.47 6.76
C PRO A 893 49.88 -60.28 7.32
N GLN A 894 50.08 -59.27 8.18
CA GLN A 894 51.34 -58.91 8.80
C GLN A 894 51.39 -59.30 10.29
N PHE A 895 50.44 -60.09 10.80
CA PHE A 895 50.36 -60.43 12.23
C PHE A 895 51.68 -60.99 12.79
N GLU A 896 52.33 -61.90 12.06
CA GLU A 896 53.60 -62.53 12.46
C GLU A 896 54.83 -61.59 12.38
N LEU A 897 54.67 -60.41 11.77
CA LEU A 897 55.73 -59.39 11.62
C LEU A 897 55.59 -58.25 12.64
N ASN A 898 54.42 -58.13 13.29
CA ASN A 898 54.10 -57.01 14.19
C ASN A 898 54.36 -57.39 15.65
N GLU A 899 55.20 -56.62 16.38
CA GLU A 899 55.55 -56.93 17.78
C GLU A 899 54.39 -56.70 18.77
N LYS A 900 53.50 -55.72 18.50
CA LYS A 900 52.26 -55.44 19.24
C LYS A 900 51.40 -54.43 18.47
N MET A 901 50.12 -54.75 18.24
CA MET A 901 49.17 -53.85 17.59
C MET A 901 47.81 -53.89 18.27
N PHE A 902 47.12 -52.76 18.26
CA PHE A 902 45.72 -52.59 18.65
C PHE A 902 44.88 -52.44 17.40
N TYR A 903 43.72 -53.08 17.39
CA TYR A 903 42.82 -53.09 16.24
C TYR A 903 41.50 -52.48 16.63
N ARG A 904 40.93 -51.71 15.71
CA ARG A 904 39.56 -51.18 15.77
C ARG A 904 38.85 -51.66 14.52
N VAL A 905 37.65 -52.20 14.68
CA VAL A 905 36.78 -52.54 13.56
C VAL A 905 35.54 -51.67 13.67
N THR A 906 35.18 -51.04 12.57
CA THR A 906 34.01 -50.17 12.47
C THR A 906 33.12 -50.72 11.36
N SER A 907 31.81 -50.55 11.48
CA SER A 907 30.92 -50.67 10.32
C SER A 907 31.28 -49.57 9.30
N ALA A 908 30.86 -49.76 8.04
CA ALA A 908 30.98 -48.76 6.99
C ALA A 908 30.30 -47.43 7.36
N ASP A 909 29.29 -47.49 8.24
CA ASP A 909 28.42 -46.37 8.62
C ASP A 909 28.91 -45.59 9.86
N GLN A 910 30.22 -45.57 10.12
CA GLN A 910 30.76 -44.72 11.18
C GLN A 910 30.99 -43.31 10.67
N GLU A 911 29.98 -42.44 10.82
CA GLU A 911 29.97 -40.98 11.15
C GLU A 911 28.46 -40.62 11.30
N ARG A 912 27.87 -39.99 12.33
CA ARG A 912 28.28 -39.16 13.48
C ARG A 912 27.41 -39.52 14.70
N ALA A 913 27.83 -39.09 15.90
CA ALA A 913 27.17 -39.38 17.17
C ALA A 913 26.60 -38.11 17.81
N GLY A 914 25.27 -38.06 17.99
CA GLY A 914 24.55 -37.00 18.72
C GLY A 914 23.97 -37.37 20.09
N VAL A 915 24.38 -38.46 20.77
CA VAL A 915 23.97 -38.69 22.16
C VAL A 915 25.00 -38.10 23.13
N GLN A 916 24.58 -37.15 23.97
CA GLN A 916 25.30 -36.88 25.23
C GLN A 916 25.32 -38.15 26.08
N HIS A 917 26.38 -38.94 25.95
CA HIS A 917 26.57 -40.15 26.75
C HIS A 917 27.18 -39.83 28.11
N THR A 918 26.44 -40.12 29.17
CA THR A 918 26.98 -40.22 30.53
C THR A 918 27.86 -41.48 30.66
N THR A 919 29.19 -41.28 30.67
CA THR A 919 30.25 -42.10 31.30
C THR A 919 30.04 -43.62 31.48
N THR A 920 29.68 -44.40 30.44
CA THR A 920 29.79 -45.87 30.54
C THR A 920 30.02 -46.63 29.21
N ILE A 921 31.04 -46.29 28.40
CA ILE A 921 31.51 -47.21 27.33
C ILE A 921 33.05 -47.25 27.29
N PHE A 922 33.65 -48.07 28.15
CA PHE A 922 35.07 -48.45 28.10
C PHE A 922 35.22 -49.98 28.14
N ASN A 923 34.67 -50.70 27.16
CA ASN A 923 34.75 -52.18 27.13
C ASN A 923 35.35 -52.82 25.86
N ASN A 924 35.81 -52.07 24.84
CA ASN A 924 36.36 -52.68 23.61
C ASN A 924 37.86 -52.43 23.38
N ILE A 925 38.70 -52.83 24.34
CA ILE A 925 40.15 -52.98 24.14
C ILE A 925 40.55 -54.39 24.60
N TYR A 926 40.75 -55.33 23.67
CA TYR A 926 41.23 -56.68 23.98
C TYR A 926 42.69 -56.89 23.61
N ASN A 927 43.44 -57.54 24.50
CA ASN A 927 44.87 -57.80 24.43
C ASN A 927 45.13 -59.30 24.21
N LEU A 928 45.99 -59.65 23.26
CA LEU A 928 46.64 -60.95 23.21
C LEU A 928 48.15 -60.78 23.08
N LYS A 929 48.87 -61.18 24.14
CA LYS A 929 50.30 -61.55 24.06
C LYS A 929 50.43 -63.07 24.16
N LYS A 930 51.36 -63.61 23.38
CA LYS A 930 51.77 -65.03 23.28
C LYS A 930 52.30 -65.66 24.59
N GLU A 931 52.40 -64.92 25.71
CA GLU A 931 53.23 -65.30 26.85
C GLU A 931 52.50 -65.70 28.15
N ASN A 932 51.16 -65.69 28.22
CA ASN A 932 50.43 -65.95 29.49
C ASN A 932 49.64 -67.27 29.52
N ILE A 933 50.32 -68.40 29.31
CA ILE A 933 49.86 -69.70 29.83
C ILE A 933 50.32 -69.79 31.29
N MET A 934 49.39 -69.77 32.25
CA MET A 934 49.67 -70.19 33.63
C MET A 934 48.67 -71.26 34.09
N THR A 935 49.25 -72.32 34.64
CA THR A 935 48.66 -73.58 35.12
C THR A 935 47.85 -73.43 36.42
N PRO A 936 47.01 -74.42 36.76
CA PRO A 936 46.01 -74.30 37.81
C PRO A 936 46.61 -74.63 39.19
N GLU A 937 47.14 -73.64 39.91
CA GLU A 937 47.45 -73.76 41.34
C GLU A 937 47.80 -72.39 41.95
N ARG A 938 46.83 -71.72 42.59
CA ARG A 938 46.92 -71.13 43.96
C ARG A 938 45.72 -70.26 44.32
N TYR A 939 45.19 -70.59 45.49
CA TYR A 939 44.03 -70.01 46.18
C TYR A 939 44.31 -68.63 46.83
N MET A 940 43.20 -67.89 47.01
CA MET A 940 42.76 -67.15 48.20
C MET A 940 43.01 -65.63 48.40
N GLN A 941 41.87 -64.98 48.74
CA GLN A 941 41.59 -63.84 49.64
C GLN A 941 41.34 -62.41 49.07
N LYS A 942 40.08 -61.94 49.24
CA LYS A 942 39.62 -60.57 49.59
C LYS A 942 39.32 -60.54 51.12
N PRO A 943 38.97 -59.43 51.84
CA PRO A 943 38.81 -57.98 51.51
C PRO A 943 39.33 -56.95 52.59
N GLY A 944 39.21 -55.62 52.36
CA GLY A 944 38.74 -54.68 53.40
C GLY A 944 39.31 -53.23 53.52
N TYR A 945 38.37 -52.27 53.77
CA TYR A 945 38.46 -50.96 54.48
C TYR A 945 39.07 -49.72 53.76
N SER A 946 38.63 -48.45 53.90
CA SER A 946 37.51 -47.77 54.61
C SER A 946 37.51 -46.24 54.34
N ARG A 947 36.37 -45.58 54.62
CA ARG A 947 36.12 -44.10 54.70
C ARG A 947 37.07 -43.31 55.62
N PRO A 948 37.02 -41.96 55.56
CA PRO A 948 36.74 -41.18 56.77
C PRO A 948 35.64 -40.09 56.63
N LEU A 949 35.09 -39.72 57.80
CA LEU A 949 34.00 -38.78 58.08
C LEU A 949 34.49 -37.37 58.47
N ILE A 950 33.65 -36.40 58.10
CA ILE A 950 33.34 -35.02 58.56
C ILE A 950 33.82 -34.61 59.98
N GLU A 951 34.30 -33.35 60.14
CA GLU A 951 33.75 -32.38 61.12
C GLU A 951 34.16 -30.92 60.89
N ASP A 952 33.20 -30.05 61.22
CA ASP A 952 33.02 -28.61 61.05
C ASP A 952 33.83 -27.75 62.05
N ARG A 953 34.19 -26.50 61.67
CA ARG A 953 33.95 -25.26 62.44
C ARG A 953 34.67 -24.01 61.92
N THR A 954 33.85 -23.05 61.49
CA THR A 954 33.86 -21.60 61.82
C THR A 954 35.07 -20.71 61.49
N GLY A 955 34.83 -19.60 60.76
CA GLY A 955 35.63 -18.37 60.96
C GLY A 955 35.74 -17.34 59.82
N LYS A 956 34.65 -16.61 59.52
CA LYS A 956 34.55 -15.19 59.08
C LYS A 956 35.76 -14.41 58.49
N LYS A 957 35.45 -13.74 57.36
CA LYS A 957 35.63 -12.30 57.00
C LYS A 957 37.04 -11.80 56.62
N VAL A 958 37.24 -11.34 55.36
CA VAL A 958 37.10 -9.95 54.81
C VAL A 958 38.50 -9.51 54.33
N LYS A 959 38.74 -8.89 53.17
CA LYS A 959 37.96 -8.00 52.28
C LYS A 959 37.90 -8.53 50.86
#